data_AF-A0A410G061-F1
#
_entry.id   AF-A0A410G061-F1
#
_cell.length_a   1.000
_cell.length_b   1.000
_cell.length_c   1.000
_cell.angle_alpha   90.00
_cell.angle_beta   90.00
_cell.angle_gamma   90.00
#
_symmetry.space_group_name_H-M   'P 1'
#
loop_
_entity.id
_entity.type
_entity.pdbx_description
1 polymer ?
#
loop_
_entity_poly.entity_id
_entity_poly.type
_entity_poly.pdbx_seq_one_letter_code
_entity_poly.pdbx_strand_id
1 'polypeptide(L)'
;MKRITVIICIVGLLSLSMNAQVMQSSSQGSRVNRSDVESSNKPTASVQEQRLKDHSQNQPIVFQKPTIKSQETTKTGSWNFLPSSTGVLSGSHPEFYPKSDQTINYKEALELSNSSAERSNLACSQENPTNGFEVGYTTSKNTVQIIATDITVPADTDFTLNTITINIHSIPGVTLISADITLYENASDLPGTIKSSQAAVIPVSQTIIGNNNGYDISEIVFDINPVMLQGQAGLPTTYWVSLYVDMTSSDFGYIDSTSASVVGLPLSYSEDAGATWLPYPGWDTVYIFDGDCGPLGGGTVNCSEENPNDFTFEDGYNCSSDYIFKTANDLTVAADDNFTLEHITASIMANNPILTVNVNYYDDASGLPGTLIGSENSVSIDSQTIIGSGSGYDVHELQMTVTPFTFPGQSGAPTTYWIELSISDGSGGFVFWVATTSSMIGHPLALYDGGWTIPDLSKDGVYIWEGTCDVGSVCQAPTSLSVDAVTQTTADISWVAGGSETEWIIQYGAPGFDPNSEGTTVLASGSSNTVINGLTAGTNYDVYVKADCGSNQSIFTGPVSFLTSSINPGEYFVTTWQTTMSNEMITIPTTGSGYNYSVDWGDGNTDGGWFGDASHIYTAPGVYTVKINGAFPRIYFNNSGDRMKIKSIEQWGVNPWTSMNSAFLGCENLVSHAMDMPDLSMVTDMYGMFAFARKFNGDANFGNWNVGNVTSMYGMFGGASIFNYPIGNWNVGNVTTMEKMFDGASLFNQPIDNWNVGNVTSMNSMFRTAMNFNQDLNSWNVSNVTDMSGMFAYARKFNGAIGNWNVGNVTNMKGMFGGASVFNQYIGGWDVGNVTDMEQMFHGATIFNQDLGAWNVSNVTNMNNMLATAMKFNQDISNWNVSNVTNMRSMFFHANRFDQNLGAWDVSNVTDMTNMFVNVTLSTSNYDALLNGWSALPLKSNVKFHAGLSKYCAGEPGRNILTGTFNWTIIDGGMDCGVFSERLDVGSHGALVGTTLYPNPMRDQLNILNSSNSELESLSIYDLTGRLIQSYNLNGATIETVIDVSHLSSATYMVIINGNNGSTAEFIIKE
;
A
#
# COMPACT_ATOMS: atom_id res chain seq x y z
N MET A 1 -24.58 -42.58 -36.10
CA MET A 1 -25.80 -43.42 -36.17
C MET A 1 -27.00 -42.53 -36.45
N LYS A 2 -27.86 -42.97 -37.40
CA LYS A 2 -29.30 -42.66 -37.62
C LYS A 2 -29.98 -41.92 -36.44
N ARG A 3 -30.89 -40.95 -36.55
CA ARG A 3 -32.02 -40.66 -37.49
C ARG A 3 -32.85 -39.57 -36.75
N ILE A 4 -33.46 -38.51 -37.31
CA ILE A 4 -34.71 -38.39 -38.11
C ILE A 4 -35.02 -36.86 -38.11
N THR A 5 -35.04 -36.13 -39.24
CA THR A 5 -36.18 -35.80 -40.15
C THR A 5 -37.25 -34.89 -39.48
N VAL A 6 -37.60 -33.69 -39.98
CA VAL A 6 -38.67 -33.39 -40.99
C VAL A 6 -38.81 -31.84 -41.09
N ILE A 7 -38.52 -31.18 -42.25
CA ILE A 7 -39.44 -30.66 -43.31
C ILE A 7 -40.16 -29.34 -42.92
N ILE A 8 -40.42 -28.30 -43.75
CA ILE A 8 -39.96 -27.77 -45.05
C ILE A 8 -40.90 -26.58 -45.35
N CYS A 9 -40.38 -25.49 -45.97
CA CYS A 9 -41.03 -24.62 -46.99
C CYS A 9 -42.31 -23.81 -46.63
N ILE A 10 -42.72 -22.71 -47.31
CA ILE A 10 -42.24 -21.89 -48.44
C ILE A 10 -43.03 -20.57 -48.39
N VAL A 11 -42.32 -19.47 -48.70
CA VAL A 11 -42.67 -18.23 -49.45
C VAL A 11 -44.13 -17.76 -49.61
N GLY A 12 -44.35 -16.47 -49.31
CA GLY A 12 -45.11 -15.51 -50.14
C GLY A 12 -44.31 -14.19 -50.16
N LEU A 13 -43.67 -13.69 -51.22
CA LEU A 13 -44.04 -13.27 -52.58
C LEU A 13 -44.96 -12.03 -52.68
N LEU A 14 -44.43 -11.08 -53.46
CA LEU A 14 -45.08 -10.02 -54.27
C LEU A 14 -45.34 -8.66 -53.60
N SER A 15 -45.12 -7.50 -54.22
CA SER A 15 -44.44 -7.11 -55.48
C SER A 15 -44.72 -5.62 -55.75
N LEU A 16 -43.77 -4.94 -56.41
CA LEU A 16 -43.95 -4.03 -57.56
C LEU A 16 -45.01 -2.89 -57.48
N SER A 17 -44.62 -1.62 -57.65
CA SER A 17 -44.51 -0.89 -58.95
C SER A 17 -45.19 0.49 -58.75
N MET A 18 -45.06 1.58 -59.52
CA MET A 18 -44.51 1.87 -60.85
C MET A 18 -44.55 3.41 -61.07
N ASN A 19 -43.93 3.87 -62.17
CA ASN A 19 -44.28 5.05 -63.00
C ASN A 19 -43.85 6.47 -62.58
N ALA A 20 -43.48 7.41 -63.47
CA ALA A 20 -43.20 7.40 -64.92
C ALA A 20 -42.65 8.80 -65.37
N GLN A 21 -42.04 8.84 -66.58
CA GLN A 21 -41.93 10.00 -67.53
C GLN A 21 -40.98 11.18 -67.20
N VAL A 22 -40.29 11.93 -68.11
CA VAL A 22 -39.90 11.86 -69.55
C VAL A 22 -39.13 13.19 -69.90
N MET A 23 -38.20 13.17 -70.90
CA MET A 23 -37.68 14.30 -71.77
C MET A 23 -36.87 15.47 -71.13
N GLN A 24 -35.92 16.21 -71.77
CA GLN A 24 -35.36 16.28 -73.14
C GLN A 24 -33.97 17.01 -73.13
N SER A 25 -33.22 16.78 -74.21
CA SER A 25 -31.97 17.33 -74.79
C SER A 25 -31.39 18.75 -74.48
N SER A 26 -30.03 18.79 -74.55
CA SER A 26 -29.13 19.59 -75.45
C SER A 26 -28.09 20.57 -74.83
N SER A 27 -26.81 20.29 -75.18
CA SER A 27 -25.69 21.18 -75.60
C SER A 27 -25.13 22.33 -74.74
N GLN A 28 -23.77 22.33 -74.66
CA GLN A 28 -22.79 23.45 -74.67
C GLN A 28 -22.98 24.63 -73.68
N GLY A 29 -21.98 25.32 -73.14
CA GLY A 29 -20.56 25.46 -73.41
C GLY A 29 -20.10 26.74 -72.68
N SER A 30 -18.81 26.76 -72.31
CA SER A 30 -17.94 27.85 -71.84
C SER A 30 -18.35 29.33 -72.03
N ARG A 31 -17.91 30.20 -71.10
CA ARG A 31 -17.30 31.55 -71.32
C ARG A 31 -16.54 31.99 -70.02
N VAL A 32 -15.22 32.29 -70.00
CA VAL A 32 -14.44 33.46 -70.53
C VAL A 32 -14.59 34.69 -69.58
N ASN A 33 -13.58 35.47 -69.10
CA ASN A 33 -12.24 35.82 -69.57
C ASN A 33 -11.32 36.47 -68.48
N ARG A 34 -9.99 36.33 -68.70
CA ARG A 34 -8.82 37.25 -68.51
C ARG A 34 -8.85 38.47 -67.56
N SER A 35 -7.76 38.65 -66.80
CA SER A 35 -6.61 39.51 -67.18
C SER A 35 -5.44 39.46 -66.16
N ASP A 36 -4.26 39.10 -66.68
CA ASP A 36 -2.93 39.72 -66.59
C ASP A 36 -2.22 40.12 -65.26
N VAL A 37 -0.89 39.94 -65.37
CA VAL A 37 0.26 40.68 -64.78
C VAL A 37 0.94 40.11 -63.53
N GLU A 38 2.02 39.38 -63.82
CA GLU A 38 3.42 39.56 -63.35
C GLU A 38 3.69 40.38 -62.08
N SER A 39 4.52 39.84 -61.18
CA SER A 39 5.94 40.24 -61.13
C SER A 39 6.72 39.52 -60.02
N SER A 40 7.85 38.99 -60.45
CA SER A 40 8.99 38.52 -59.65
C SER A 40 9.76 39.67 -59.02
N ASN A 41 10.29 39.50 -57.80
CA ASN A 41 11.67 39.89 -57.45
C ASN A 41 12.10 39.39 -56.04
N LYS A 42 12.93 38.32 -56.03
CA LYS A 42 14.33 38.22 -55.50
C LYS A 42 14.85 39.32 -54.51
N PRO A 43 15.92 39.06 -53.70
CA PRO A 43 16.07 38.11 -52.57
C PRO A 43 16.93 38.71 -51.39
N THR A 44 17.39 37.85 -50.45
CA THR A 44 18.46 38.03 -49.40
C THR A 44 18.11 38.88 -48.15
N ALA A 45 18.45 38.56 -46.89
CA ALA A 45 19.34 37.57 -46.25
C ALA A 45 18.98 37.30 -44.76
N SER A 46 19.38 36.11 -44.27
CA SER A 46 19.93 35.75 -42.93
C SER A 46 19.27 36.23 -41.62
N VAL A 47 18.84 35.30 -40.75
CA VAL A 47 19.50 34.74 -39.54
C VAL A 47 18.46 33.94 -38.72
N GLN A 48 18.96 32.95 -37.97
CA GLN A 48 18.34 31.91 -37.14
C GLN A 48 17.20 32.29 -36.16
N GLU A 49 16.37 31.24 -35.96
CA GLU A 49 15.65 30.77 -34.76
C GLU A 49 14.44 31.53 -34.19
N GLN A 50 13.25 30.95 -34.42
CA GLN A 50 12.26 30.67 -33.37
C GLN A 50 11.24 29.60 -33.82
N ARG A 51 10.93 28.66 -32.91
CA ARG A 51 9.90 27.61 -33.05
C ARG A 51 8.48 28.18 -33.00
N LEU A 52 7.55 27.33 -33.49
CA LEU A 52 6.12 27.14 -33.16
C LEU A 52 5.03 27.62 -34.16
N LYS A 53 4.00 26.75 -34.26
CA LYS A 53 2.63 26.87 -34.84
C LYS A 53 2.55 26.59 -36.34
N ASP A 54 1.68 25.76 -36.90
CA ASP A 54 0.29 25.32 -36.62
C ASP A 54 -0.01 24.18 -37.64
N HIS A 55 -1.07 23.35 -37.64
CA HIS A 55 -2.21 23.06 -36.77
C HIS A 55 -2.79 21.71 -37.22
N SER A 56 -3.43 21.06 -36.26
CA SER A 56 -4.44 20.01 -36.32
C SER A 56 -5.51 20.12 -37.43
N GLN A 57 -5.87 18.97 -38.00
CA GLN A 57 -7.23 18.65 -38.46
C GLN A 57 -7.58 17.25 -37.91
N ASN A 58 -8.19 17.21 -36.72
CA ASN A 58 -8.78 16.01 -36.14
C ASN A 58 -10.31 16.12 -36.25
N GLN A 59 -10.93 15.24 -37.03
CA GLN A 59 -12.38 15.02 -37.01
C GLN A 59 -12.66 13.86 -36.04
N PRO A 60 -13.58 14.01 -35.08
CA PRO A 60 -13.94 12.91 -34.18
C PRO A 60 -14.82 11.89 -34.92
N ILE A 61 -14.36 10.64 -34.98
CA ILE A 61 -15.22 9.52 -35.38
C ILE A 61 -16.11 9.16 -34.19
N VAL A 62 -17.41 9.40 -34.33
CA VAL A 62 -18.44 9.02 -33.37
C VAL A 62 -18.60 7.49 -33.39
N PHE A 63 -18.33 6.83 -32.27
CA PHE A 63 -18.64 5.41 -32.07
C PHE A 63 -20.16 5.19 -32.10
N GLN A 64 -20.67 4.49 -33.12
CA GLN A 64 -22.04 3.99 -33.10
C GLN A 64 -22.16 2.82 -32.11
N LYS A 65 -23.02 2.96 -31.10
CA LYS A 65 -23.46 1.90 -30.18
C LYS A 65 -23.99 0.68 -30.93
N PRO A 66 -23.68 -0.56 -30.52
CA PRO A 66 -24.54 -1.70 -30.82
C PRO A 66 -25.83 -1.56 -29.99
N THR A 67 -26.97 -1.53 -30.67
CA THR A 67 -28.28 -1.65 -30.03
C THR A 67 -28.51 -3.12 -29.66
N ILE A 68 -28.48 -3.45 -28.37
CA ILE A 68 -29.01 -4.73 -27.88
C ILE A 68 -30.53 -4.59 -27.85
N LYS A 69 -31.23 -5.26 -28.78
CA LYS A 69 -32.66 -5.54 -28.63
C LYS A 69 -32.80 -6.69 -27.63
N SER A 70 -33.16 -6.41 -26.39
CA SER A 70 -33.81 -7.40 -25.54
C SER A 70 -35.25 -7.57 -26.05
N GLN A 71 -35.58 -8.76 -26.56
CA GLN A 71 -36.97 -9.16 -26.70
C GLN A 71 -37.54 -9.46 -25.32
N GLU A 72 -38.48 -8.63 -24.88
CA GLU A 72 -39.44 -9.00 -23.86
C GLU A 72 -40.23 -10.23 -24.33
N THR A 73 -40.18 -11.30 -23.54
CA THR A 73 -41.31 -12.23 -23.44
C THR A 73 -41.92 -12.04 -22.06
N THR A 74 -43.10 -11.43 -22.06
CA THR A 74 -43.97 -11.29 -20.90
C THR A 74 -44.51 -12.67 -20.51
N LYS A 75 -44.23 -13.10 -19.28
CA LYS A 75 -45.17 -13.91 -18.49
C LYS A 75 -45.08 -13.51 -17.03
N THR A 76 -46.20 -12.97 -16.57
CA THR A 76 -46.54 -12.52 -15.24
C THR A 76 -46.49 -13.64 -14.21
N GLY A 77 -46.00 -13.34 -13.01
CA GLY A 77 -46.03 -14.24 -11.86
C GLY A 77 -45.48 -13.56 -10.61
N SER A 78 -46.34 -12.81 -9.93
CA SER A 78 -46.12 -12.19 -8.62
C SER A 78 -45.68 -13.21 -7.58
N TRP A 79 -44.69 -12.90 -6.75
CA TRP A 79 -44.52 -13.53 -5.44
C TRP A 79 -44.09 -12.53 -4.37
N ASN A 80 -44.97 -12.42 -3.37
CA ASN A 80 -44.82 -11.69 -2.12
C ASN A 80 -43.74 -12.33 -1.24
N PHE A 81 -42.99 -11.51 -0.51
CA PHE A 81 -42.20 -11.96 0.63
C PHE A 81 -43.00 -11.76 1.92
N LEU A 82 -43.24 -12.86 2.63
CA LEU A 82 -43.47 -12.88 4.08
C LEU A 82 -42.35 -13.72 4.72
N PRO A 83 -41.95 -13.41 5.96
CA PRO A 83 -40.75 -13.95 6.60
C PRO A 83 -41.03 -15.25 7.36
N SER A 84 -40.01 -16.09 7.54
CA SER A 84 -40.02 -17.15 8.55
C SER A 84 -38.68 -17.22 9.28
N SER A 85 -38.82 -17.26 10.59
CA SER A 85 -37.84 -17.28 11.66
C SER A 85 -37.19 -18.66 11.89
N THR A 86 -36.07 -18.61 12.62
CA THR A 86 -35.58 -19.50 13.71
C THR A 86 -34.22 -20.21 13.54
N GLY A 87 -33.39 -20.05 14.58
CA GLY A 87 -32.16 -20.80 14.91
C GLY A 87 -30.87 -19.99 14.74
N VAL A 88 -30.49 -19.06 15.64
CA VAL A 88 -29.76 -19.23 16.93
C VAL A 88 -28.44 -20.01 16.82
N LEU A 89 -27.32 -19.29 16.99
CA LEU A 89 -26.17 -19.49 17.91
C LEU A 89 -25.12 -18.41 17.58
N SER A 90 -25.02 -17.33 18.38
CA SER A 90 -23.88 -16.98 19.28
C SER A 90 -22.49 -17.01 18.61
N GLY A 91 -21.66 -15.97 18.61
CA GLY A 91 -21.66 -14.75 19.41
C GLY A 91 -20.61 -13.72 18.94
N SER A 92 -20.76 -12.52 19.50
CA SER A 92 -19.78 -11.46 19.81
C SER A 92 -18.88 -10.86 18.71
N HIS A 93 -19.33 -9.69 18.22
CA HIS A 93 -18.52 -8.50 17.89
C HIS A 93 -17.94 -7.85 19.17
N PRO A 94 -16.89 -6.98 19.13
CA PRO A 94 -16.94 -5.64 18.48
C PRO A 94 -15.65 -5.26 17.70
N GLU A 95 -15.65 -4.53 16.59
CA GLU A 95 -15.99 -3.10 16.35
C GLU A 95 -15.20 -2.08 17.20
N PHE A 96 -14.15 -1.53 16.58
CA PHE A 96 -13.44 -0.31 16.94
C PHE A 96 -14.18 0.92 16.38
N TYR A 97 -14.32 1.97 17.19
CA TYR A 97 -14.64 3.34 16.75
C TYR A 97 -13.39 4.24 16.90
N PRO A 98 -13.12 5.16 15.96
CA PRO A 98 -12.04 6.14 16.06
C PRO A 98 -12.48 7.41 16.81
N LYS A 99 -11.56 8.01 17.56
CA LYS A 99 -11.71 9.38 18.11
C LYS A 99 -10.83 10.37 17.32
N SER A 100 -11.38 11.56 17.16
CA SER A 100 -10.89 12.74 16.45
C SER A 100 -10.17 13.74 17.36
N ASP A 101 -9.36 14.60 16.70
CA ASP A 101 -8.86 15.94 17.05
C ASP A 101 -7.93 16.14 18.25
N GLN A 102 -6.69 16.57 17.96
CA GLN A 102 -6.20 17.91 18.33
C GLN A 102 -4.95 18.30 17.53
N THR A 103 -4.93 19.56 17.07
CA THR A 103 -3.77 20.27 16.51
C THR A 103 -2.98 20.95 17.64
N ILE A 104 -1.64 21.07 17.51
CA ILE A 104 -0.83 22.32 17.64
C ILE A 104 0.70 22.02 17.69
N ASN A 105 1.40 22.70 16.77
CA ASN A 105 2.77 23.25 16.72
C ASN A 105 4.07 22.50 17.08
N TYR A 106 5.00 22.66 16.14
CA TYR A 106 6.45 22.53 16.22
C TYR A 106 7.09 23.44 17.27
N LYS A 107 7.74 22.85 18.28
CA LYS A 107 9.07 23.18 18.85
C LYS A 107 9.21 22.58 20.24
N GLU A 108 10.00 21.51 20.33
CA GLU A 108 10.86 21.05 21.45
C GLU A 108 11.02 19.53 21.31
N ALA A 109 12.05 19.12 20.56
CA ALA A 109 12.51 17.75 20.51
C ALA A 109 13.88 17.70 21.19
N LEU A 110 13.92 17.22 22.43
CA LEU A 110 15.03 16.57 23.13
C LEU A 110 14.56 16.27 24.56
N GLU A 111 14.80 15.02 24.98
CA GLU A 111 14.49 14.41 26.30
C GLU A 111 13.07 13.85 26.49
N LEU A 112 12.95 12.53 26.26
CA LEU A 112 12.23 11.50 27.05
C LEU A 112 11.75 10.36 26.14
N SER A 113 12.62 9.39 25.88
CA SER A 113 12.22 8.03 25.52
C SER A 113 12.87 7.07 26.51
N ASN A 114 12.10 6.63 27.50
CA ASN A 114 12.36 5.39 28.24
C ASN A 114 11.05 4.94 28.90
N SER A 115 10.28 4.14 28.16
CA SER A 115 9.48 3.03 28.69
C SER A 115 8.75 2.33 27.54
N SER A 116 9.28 1.18 27.13
CA SER A 116 8.57 -0.07 26.84
C SER A 116 9.50 -0.98 26.03
N ALA A 117 9.83 -2.12 26.63
CA ALA A 117 10.41 -3.33 26.05
C ALA A 117 11.10 -3.20 24.67
N GLU A 118 12.40 -2.90 24.67
CA GLU A 118 13.27 -3.22 23.54
C GLU A 118 14.27 -4.30 23.96
N ARG A 119 14.41 -5.32 23.11
CA ARG A 119 15.58 -6.21 23.12
C ARG A 119 16.81 -5.33 22.97
N SER A 120 17.55 -5.08 24.04
CA SER A 120 18.78 -4.31 23.94
C SER A 120 19.90 -5.21 23.43
N ASN A 121 20.02 -5.32 22.09
CA ASN A 121 21.36 -5.22 21.52
C ASN A 121 21.89 -3.86 21.97
N LEU A 122 23.01 -3.84 22.70
CA LEU A 122 23.57 -2.59 23.18
C LEU A 122 24.07 -1.82 21.95
N ALA A 123 23.36 -0.78 21.53
CA ALA A 123 23.81 0.06 20.42
C ALA A 123 25.21 0.62 20.75
N CYS A 124 26.15 0.42 19.83
CA CYS A 124 27.53 0.85 19.95
C CYS A 124 27.88 1.80 18.81
N SER A 125 28.41 2.97 19.15
CA SER A 125 28.82 4.00 18.20
C SER A 125 30.25 4.46 18.46
N GLN A 126 31.02 4.69 17.40
CA GLN A 126 32.38 5.25 17.47
C GLN A 126 32.48 6.43 16.49
N GLU A 127 32.96 7.57 16.97
CA GLU A 127 33.09 8.78 16.15
C GLU A 127 34.45 9.45 16.33
N ASN A 128 34.92 10.11 15.26
CA ASN A 128 36.04 11.04 15.31
C ASN A 128 35.59 12.41 14.74
N PRO A 129 35.31 13.41 15.59
CA PRO A 129 34.69 14.67 15.16
C PRO A 129 35.68 15.62 14.47
N THR A 130 35.19 16.41 13.51
CA THR A 130 35.96 17.47 12.83
C THR A 130 36.09 18.74 13.69
N ASN A 131 37.19 19.48 13.54
CA ASN A 131 37.43 20.79 14.18
C ASN A 131 37.51 21.96 13.18
N GLY A 132 37.21 21.73 11.90
CA GLY A 132 37.25 22.79 10.89
C GLY A 132 37.60 22.37 9.46
N PHE A 133 37.21 21.17 9.01
CA PHE A 133 37.38 20.71 7.63
C PHE A 133 38.79 20.93 7.08
N GLU A 134 39.79 20.24 7.63
CA GLU A 134 41.20 20.63 7.45
C GLU A 134 41.77 20.21 6.09
N VAL A 135 42.03 18.92 5.90
CA VAL A 135 42.70 18.36 4.72
C VAL A 135 41.98 17.09 4.30
N GLY A 136 41.78 16.91 3.00
CA GLY A 136 41.27 15.66 2.44
C GLY A 136 42.38 14.84 1.80
N TYR A 137 42.36 13.52 1.97
CA TYR A 137 43.22 12.57 1.25
C TYR A 137 42.42 11.80 0.21
N THR A 138 42.96 11.58 -0.99
CA THR A 138 42.19 10.91 -2.04
C THR A 138 42.03 9.42 -1.72
N THR A 139 40.82 8.93 -1.94
CA THR A 139 40.47 7.51 -1.86
C THR A 139 39.62 7.11 -3.08
N SER A 140 39.81 7.82 -4.19
CA SER A 140 38.99 7.66 -5.39
C SER A 140 39.44 6.53 -6.30
N LYS A 141 38.47 5.83 -6.92
CA LYS A 141 38.69 4.69 -7.83
C LYS A 141 39.54 4.98 -9.06
N ASN A 142 39.66 6.25 -9.44
CA ASN A 142 40.53 6.70 -10.52
C ASN A 142 42.02 6.81 -10.12
N THR A 143 42.38 6.51 -8.87
CA THR A 143 43.77 6.40 -8.38
C THR A 143 43.99 5.05 -7.72
N VAL A 144 45.23 4.58 -7.62
CA VAL A 144 45.56 3.36 -6.84
C VAL A 144 45.67 3.62 -5.33
N GLN A 145 45.50 4.86 -4.88
CA GLN A 145 45.62 5.23 -3.48
C GLN A 145 44.32 4.89 -2.72
N ILE A 146 44.47 4.23 -1.57
CA ILE A 146 43.36 3.90 -0.66
C ILE A 146 43.71 4.41 0.74
N ILE A 147 42.72 4.98 1.42
CA ILE A 147 42.81 5.38 2.82
C ILE A 147 42.02 4.39 3.69
N ALA A 148 42.59 3.99 4.82
CA ALA A 148 41.92 3.19 5.84
C ALA A 148 42.03 3.87 7.21
N THR A 149 40.97 3.74 8.00
CA THR A 149 40.88 4.22 9.38
C THR A 149 40.57 3.03 10.28
N ASP A 150 41.02 3.07 11.53
CA ASP A 150 40.81 1.97 12.47
C ASP A 150 39.45 2.04 13.15
N ILE A 151 38.94 0.87 13.53
CA ILE A 151 37.75 0.70 14.35
C ILE A 151 38.11 -0.19 15.54
N THR A 152 37.73 0.22 16.75
CA THR A 152 38.11 -0.48 17.98
C THR A 152 36.91 -1.22 18.55
N VAL A 153 36.95 -2.55 18.55
CA VAL A 153 35.99 -3.37 19.29
C VAL A 153 36.35 -3.33 20.77
N PRO A 154 35.44 -2.94 21.68
CA PRO A 154 35.72 -2.92 23.11
C PRO A 154 36.11 -4.31 23.65
N ALA A 155 36.84 -4.32 24.77
CA ALA A 155 37.13 -5.58 25.48
C ALA A 155 35.82 -6.26 25.90
N ASP A 156 35.81 -7.59 25.86
CA ASP A 156 34.69 -8.41 26.32
C ASP A 156 33.38 -8.28 25.50
N THR A 157 33.44 -7.69 24.30
CA THR A 157 32.28 -7.52 23.40
C THR A 157 32.60 -7.89 21.95
N ASP A 158 31.67 -8.50 21.22
CA ASP A 158 31.66 -8.52 19.75
C ASP A 158 30.91 -7.27 19.25
N PHE A 159 31.37 -6.63 18.15
CA PHE A 159 30.75 -5.43 17.56
C PHE A 159 30.27 -5.72 16.14
N THR A 160 28.98 -5.55 15.85
CA THR A 160 28.40 -5.72 14.52
C THR A 160 28.25 -4.36 13.85
N LEU A 161 29.10 -4.03 12.88
CA LEU A 161 29.07 -2.76 12.15
C LEU A 161 27.90 -2.73 11.17
N ASN A 162 27.02 -1.75 11.31
CA ASN A 162 25.79 -1.62 10.52
C ASN A 162 25.82 -0.41 9.59
N THR A 163 26.35 0.73 10.04
CA THR A 163 26.41 1.95 9.23
C THR A 163 27.78 2.62 9.32
N ILE A 164 28.15 3.31 8.24
CA ILE A 164 29.38 4.11 8.15
C ILE A 164 29.03 5.50 7.65
N THR A 165 29.39 6.53 8.42
CA THR A 165 29.30 7.92 7.99
C THR A 165 30.69 8.51 7.83
N ILE A 166 30.95 9.18 6.72
CA ILE A 166 32.21 9.88 6.44
C ILE A 166 31.97 11.22 5.76
N ASN A 167 32.96 12.12 5.83
CA ASN A 167 32.94 13.37 5.08
C ASN A 167 33.84 13.28 3.85
N ILE A 168 33.33 13.70 2.68
CA ILE A 168 34.08 13.76 1.42
C ILE A 168 34.14 15.19 0.90
N HIS A 169 35.35 15.65 0.55
CA HIS A 169 35.59 16.88 -0.21
C HIS A 169 35.49 16.57 -1.70
N SER A 170 34.64 17.30 -2.42
CA SER A 170 34.47 17.21 -3.87
C SER A 170 34.39 18.60 -4.49
N ILE A 171 34.69 18.73 -5.78
CA ILE A 171 34.46 20.00 -6.48
C ILE A 171 32.94 20.29 -6.51
N PRO A 172 32.52 21.57 -6.48
CA PRO A 172 31.10 21.90 -6.42
C PRO A 172 30.29 21.28 -7.56
N GLY A 173 29.21 20.58 -7.20
CA GLY A 173 28.34 19.86 -8.12
C GLY A 173 28.77 18.41 -8.45
N VAL A 174 29.86 17.90 -7.86
CA VAL A 174 30.23 16.48 -7.94
C VAL A 174 29.81 15.75 -6.67
N THR A 175 29.17 14.59 -6.86
CA THR A 175 28.63 13.74 -5.79
C THR A 175 29.27 12.35 -5.85
N LEU A 176 29.18 11.60 -4.76
CA LEU A 176 29.65 10.22 -4.69
C LEU A 176 28.58 9.30 -5.30
N ILE A 177 28.99 8.37 -6.16
CA ILE A 177 28.10 7.38 -6.79
C ILE A 177 28.04 6.13 -5.90
N SER A 178 29.20 5.61 -5.52
CA SER A 178 29.33 4.39 -4.71
C SER A 178 30.70 4.32 -4.04
N ALA A 179 30.87 3.42 -3.08
CA ALA A 179 32.16 3.09 -2.48
C ALA A 179 32.37 1.57 -2.43
N ASP A 180 33.59 1.10 -2.67
CA ASP A 180 33.99 -0.25 -2.24
C ASP A 180 34.47 -0.15 -0.79
N ILE A 181 33.74 -0.78 0.12
CA ILE A 181 34.02 -0.76 1.57
C ILE A 181 34.71 -2.07 1.92
N THR A 182 35.93 -1.99 2.41
CA THR A 182 36.72 -3.19 2.76
C THR A 182 37.18 -3.10 4.21
N LEU A 183 36.92 -4.16 4.98
CA LEU A 183 37.38 -4.32 6.34
C LEU A 183 38.59 -5.26 6.38
N TYR A 184 39.60 -4.90 7.17
CA TYR A 184 40.83 -5.66 7.34
C TYR A 184 41.03 -6.01 8.81
N GLU A 185 41.63 -7.18 9.05
CA GLU A 185 42.20 -7.54 10.34
C GLU A 185 43.39 -6.60 10.65
N ASN A 186 43.68 -6.33 11.93
CA ASN A 186 44.85 -5.56 12.31
C ASN A 186 46.15 -6.38 12.18
N ALA A 187 47.16 -5.83 11.51
CA ALA A 187 48.47 -6.43 11.31
C ALA A 187 49.60 -5.49 11.77
N SER A 188 49.91 -5.54 13.08
CA SER A 188 50.92 -4.66 13.70
C SER A 188 50.60 -3.17 13.54
N ASP A 189 49.38 -2.78 13.93
CA ASP A 189 48.88 -1.41 13.92
C ASP A 189 48.78 -0.79 12.51
N LEU A 190 48.55 -1.65 11.51
CA LEU A 190 48.27 -1.31 10.12
C LEU A 190 47.23 -2.31 9.54
N PRO A 191 46.50 -1.95 8.47
CA PRO A 191 45.59 -2.87 7.81
C PRO A 191 46.30 -4.14 7.31
N GLY A 192 45.70 -5.30 7.60
CA GLY A 192 46.21 -6.63 7.30
C GLY A 192 45.43 -7.38 6.24
N THR A 193 45.06 -8.63 6.54
CA THR A 193 44.25 -9.45 5.63
C THR A 193 42.81 -8.96 5.56
N ILE A 194 42.21 -9.00 4.37
CA ILE A 194 40.80 -8.65 4.17
C ILE A 194 39.93 -9.61 4.97
N LYS A 195 39.08 -9.05 5.83
CA LYS A 195 38.05 -9.75 6.60
C LYS A 195 36.73 -9.81 5.83
N SER A 196 36.32 -8.68 5.26
CA SER A 196 35.08 -8.52 4.52
C SER A 196 35.26 -7.42 3.48
N SER A 197 34.56 -7.52 2.34
CA SER A 197 34.55 -6.49 1.31
C SER A 197 33.17 -6.41 0.68
N GLN A 198 32.69 -5.19 0.49
CA GLN A 198 31.42 -4.87 -0.13
C GLN A 198 31.70 -3.91 -1.29
N ALA A 199 31.34 -4.32 -2.51
CA ALA A 199 31.61 -3.52 -3.70
C ALA A 199 30.40 -2.66 -4.08
N ALA A 200 30.66 -1.48 -4.62
CA ALA A 200 29.67 -0.55 -5.15
C ALA A 200 28.53 -0.21 -4.17
N VAL A 201 28.84 -0.06 -2.88
CA VAL A 201 27.88 0.36 -1.85
C VAL A 201 27.43 1.80 -2.16
N ILE A 202 26.13 1.99 -2.41
CA ILE A 202 25.54 3.30 -2.72
C ILE A 202 25.23 4.01 -1.40
N PRO A 203 25.58 5.30 -1.24
CA PRO A 203 25.25 6.03 -0.02
C PRO A 203 23.74 6.19 0.12
N VAL A 204 23.21 5.98 1.33
CA VAL A 204 21.79 6.19 1.66
C VAL A 204 21.46 7.66 1.86
N SER A 205 22.46 8.48 2.19
CA SER A 205 22.35 9.94 2.15
C SER A 205 23.68 10.61 1.84
N GLN A 206 23.61 11.78 1.20
CA GLN A 206 24.75 12.66 0.96
C GLN A 206 24.29 14.12 1.11
N THR A 207 24.79 14.84 2.10
CA THR A 207 24.38 16.21 2.42
C THR A 207 25.60 17.14 2.46
N ILE A 208 25.56 18.27 1.74
CA ILE A 208 26.63 19.29 1.82
C ILE A 208 26.55 19.98 3.19
N ILE A 209 27.57 19.76 4.02
CA ILE A 209 27.69 20.31 5.38
C ILE A 209 28.59 21.54 5.46
N GLY A 210 29.35 21.84 4.39
CA GLY A 210 30.21 23.00 4.34
C GLY A 210 31.01 23.13 3.06
N ASN A 211 31.94 24.07 3.04
CA ASN A 211 32.94 24.20 2.01
C ASN A 211 34.29 24.55 2.62
N ASN A 212 35.37 24.10 1.98
CA ASN A 212 36.73 24.57 2.30
C ASN A 212 37.56 24.67 1.02
N ASN A 213 38.29 25.77 0.86
CA ASN A 213 39.20 26.02 -0.27
C ASN A 213 38.57 25.80 -1.67
N GLY A 214 37.26 26.03 -1.82
CA GLY A 214 36.54 25.88 -3.08
C GLY A 214 36.03 24.48 -3.39
N TYR A 215 36.13 23.54 -2.45
CA TYR A 215 35.48 22.22 -2.49
C TYR A 215 34.23 22.22 -1.61
N ASP A 216 33.17 21.55 -2.07
CA ASP A 216 32.02 21.21 -1.26
C ASP A 216 32.39 20.02 -0.36
N ILE A 217 31.92 20.04 0.88
CA ILE A 217 32.15 18.99 1.84
C ILE A 217 30.82 18.35 2.13
N SER A 218 30.69 17.08 1.77
CA SER A 218 29.48 16.31 1.98
C SER A 218 29.67 15.29 3.08
N GLU A 219 28.73 15.25 4.02
CA GLU A 219 28.53 14.10 4.92
C GLU A 219 27.80 13.01 4.16
N ILE A 220 28.32 11.79 4.22
CA ILE A 220 27.87 10.65 3.43
C ILE A 220 27.62 9.49 4.38
N VAL A 221 26.40 8.96 4.35
CA VAL A 221 25.99 7.81 5.16
C VAL A 221 25.85 6.59 4.25
N PHE A 222 26.46 5.49 4.65
CA PHE A 222 26.31 4.17 4.04
C PHE A 222 25.65 3.22 5.04
N ASP A 223 24.54 2.62 4.64
CA ASP A 223 24.06 1.39 5.28
C ASP A 223 24.82 0.23 4.64
N ILE A 224 25.51 -0.56 5.45
CA ILE A 224 26.31 -1.69 4.97
C ILE A 224 25.63 -3.01 5.37
N ASN A 225 25.93 -4.09 4.64
CA ASN A 225 25.58 -5.42 5.15
C ASN A 225 26.30 -5.63 6.49
N PRO A 226 25.58 -5.98 7.58
CA PRO A 226 26.17 -6.06 8.92
C PRO A 226 27.42 -6.93 8.97
N VAL A 227 28.53 -6.38 9.49
CA VAL A 227 29.79 -7.12 9.63
C VAL A 227 30.14 -7.29 11.10
N MET A 228 30.10 -8.52 11.57
CA MET A 228 30.50 -8.85 12.94
C MET A 228 32.03 -8.85 13.07
N LEU A 229 32.51 -8.02 14.00
CA LEU A 229 33.89 -7.86 14.42
C LEU A 229 34.04 -8.50 15.79
N GLN A 230 34.79 -9.60 15.85
CA GLN A 230 34.96 -10.36 17.07
C GLN A 230 35.85 -9.60 18.04
N GLY A 231 35.40 -9.46 19.28
CA GLY A 231 36.22 -8.93 20.34
C GLY A 231 37.12 -9.98 20.97
N GLN A 232 37.86 -9.54 21.98
CA GLN A 232 38.69 -10.41 22.80
C GLN A 232 38.42 -10.15 24.28
N ALA A 233 38.52 -11.22 25.07
CA ALA A 233 38.36 -11.11 26.52
C ALA A 233 39.46 -10.23 27.13
N GLY A 234 39.05 -9.22 27.89
CA GLY A 234 39.92 -8.30 28.63
C GLY A 234 40.81 -7.38 27.79
N LEU A 235 40.70 -7.37 26.45
CA LEU A 235 41.48 -6.50 25.57
C LEU A 235 40.63 -5.98 24.40
N PRO A 236 40.69 -4.67 24.08
CA PRO A 236 40.06 -4.17 22.87
C PRO A 236 40.75 -4.74 21.61
N THR A 237 39.98 -4.96 20.56
CA THR A 237 40.46 -5.52 19.28
C THR A 237 40.33 -4.49 18.19
N THR A 238 41.42 -4.17 17.51
CA THR A 238 41.43 -3.21 16.40
C THR A 238 41.18 -3.91 15.07
N TYR A 239 40.34 -3.31 14.24
CA TYR A 239 40.16 -3.62 12.82
C TYR A 239 40.39 -2.35 12.00
N TRP A 240 40.43 -2.46 10.68
CA TRP A 240 40.56 -1.33 9.77
C TRP A 240 39.46 -1.32 8.73
N VAL A 241 39.01 -0.15 8.31
CA VAL A 241 38.04 0.02 7.23
C VAL A 241 38.53 1.03 6.21
N SER A 242 38.46 0.67 4.93
CA SER A 242 38.76 1.56 3.80
C SER A 242 37.53 1.77 2.92
N LEU A 243 37.36 2.99 2.40
CA LEU A 243 36.29 3.32 1.45
C LEU A 243 36.91 3.80 0.13
N TYR A 244 36.77 3.02 -0.94
CA TYR A 244 37.32 3.34 -2.26
C TYR A 244 36.21 3.87 -3.18
N VAL A 245 36.16 5.19 -3.35
CA VAL A 245 34.96 5.92 -3.78
C VAL A 245 34.92 6.19 -5.28
N ASP A 246 33.75 6.06 -5.89
CA ASP A 246 33.46 6.43 -7.27
C ASP A 246 32.66 7.74 -7.29
N MET A 247 33.05 8.68 -8.16
CA MET A 247 32.53 10.05 -8.18
C MET A 247 31.81 10.33 -9.51
N THR A 248 30.87 11.27 -9.54
CA THR A 248 30.15 11.63 -10.78
C THR A 248 31.00 12.32 -11.84
N SER A 249 32.23 12.72 -11.51
CA SER A 249 33.22 13.19 -12.46
C SER A 249 34.50 12.35 -12.40
N SER A 250 35.36 12.51 -13.40
CA SER A 250 36.71 11.91 -13.39
C SER A 250 37.67 12.57 -12.39
N ASP A 251 37.21 13.53 -11.58
CA ASP A 251 38.01 14.18 -10.54
C ASP A 251 38.02 13.34 -9.25
N PHE A 252 38.76 13.82 -8.25
CA PHE A 252 38.98 13.11 -6.99
C PHE A 252 37.96 13.52 -5.92
N GLY A 253 37.40 12.53 -5.23
CA GLY A 253 36.85 12.65 -3.89
C GLY A 253 37.96 12.45 -2.86
N TYR A 254 38.02 13.35 -1.89
CA TYR A 254 39.00 13.29 -0.80
C TYR A 254 38.29 13.06 0.53
N ILE A 255 38.66 12.03 1.26
CA ILE A 255 38.11 11.76 2.58
C ILE A 255 38.65 12.80 3.57
N ASP A 256 37.75 13.47 4.29
CA ASP A 256 38.12 14.51 5.26
C ASP A 256 38.93 13.90 6.40
N SER A 257 39.91 14.65 6.87
CA SER A 257 40.83 14.21 7.91
C SER A 257 41.17 15.39 8.83
N THR A 258 41.37 15.08 10.10
CA THR A 258 41.66 16.05 11.16
C THR A 258 43.00 15.74 11.82
N SER A 259 43.71 16.79 12.20
CA SER A 259 44.89 16.76 13.04
C SER A 259 44.60 17.11 14.50
N ALA A 260 43.35 17.42 14.84
CA ALA A 260 42.94 17.85 16.17
C ALA A 260 42.69 16.68 17.13
N SER A 261 42.29 15.53 16.59
CA SER A 261 42.08 14.28 17.31
C SER A 261 42.63 13.12 16.48
N VAL A 262 43.31 12.20 17.16
CA VAL A 262 43.64 10.88 16.64
C VAL A 262 42.99 9.89 17.60
N VAL A 263 41.95 9.20 17.13
CA VAL A 263 41.15 8.25 17.92
C VAL A 263 41.63 6.86 17.55
N GLY A 264 42.27 6.16 18.48
CA GLY A 264 42.91 4.88 18.17
C GLY A 264 44.26 5.08 17.47
N LEU A 265 44.37 4.64 16.23
CA LEU A 265 45.59 4.73 15.43
C LEU A 265 45.49 5.85 14.39
N PRO A 266 46.60 6.43 13.92
CA PRO A 266 46.55 7.37 12.80
C PRO A 266 46.04 6.68 11.54
N LEU A 267 45.33 7.41 10.67
CA LEU A 267 44.87 6.87 9.39
C LEU A 267 46.06 6.29 8.60
N SER A 268 45.79 5.22 7.85
CA SER A 268 46.78 4.55 7.02
C SER A 268 46.46 4.74 5.54
N TYR A 269 47.49 4.83 4.72
CA TYR A 269 47.35 4.89 3.27
C TYR A 269 48.13 3.77 2.59
N SER A 270 47.63 3.38 1.44
CA SER A 270 48.29 2.46 0.52
C SER A 270 48.42 3.12 -0.85
N GLU A 271 49.60 3.05 -1.48
CA GLU A 271 49.84 3.55 -2.85
C GLU A 271 49.75 2.43 -3.92
N ASP A 272 49.44 1.21 -3.51
CA ASP A 272 49.44 0.00 -4.34
C ASP A 272 48.15 -0.82 -4.17
N ALA A 273 47.01 -0.11 -4.03
CA ALA A 273 45.66 -0.67 -3.93
C ALA A 273 45.47 -1.68 -2.77
N GLY A 274 46.07 -1.39 -1.62
CA GLY A 274 45.94 -2.16 -0.38
C GLY A 274 46.98 -3.27 -0.21
N ALA A 275 48.01 -3.35 -1.06
CA ALA A 275 49.06 -4.39 -0.94
C ALA A 275 50.12 -4.05 0.12
N THR A 276 50.43 -2.77 0.31
CA THR A 276 51.27 -2.25 1.39
C THR A 276 50.65 -1.01 2.03
N TRP A 277 50.81 -0.88 3.35
CA TRP A 277 50.21 0.18 4.16
C TRP A 277 51.28 0.97 4.91
N LEU A 278 51.12 2.28 4.95
CA LEU A 278 51.96 3.23 5.68
C LEU A 278 51.07 4.12 6.55
N PRO A 279 51.46 4.47 7.78
CA PRO A 279 50.69 5.40 8.61
C PRO A 279 50.90 6.85 8.13
N TYR A 280 49.90 7.72 8.31
CA TYR A 280 50.04 9.18 8.24
C TYR A 280 50.08 9.77 9.65
N PRO A 281 51.28 9.98 10.26
CA PRO A 281 51.36 10.39 11.65
C PRO A 281 50.71 11.75 11.91
N GLY A 282 49.85 11.82 12.92
CA GLY A 282 49.19 13.06 13.36
C GLY A 282 47.93 13.44 12.59
N TRP A 283 47.42 12.55 11.73
CA TRP A 283 46.16 12.72 11.03
C TRP A 283 45.27 11.50 11.23
N ASP A 284 43.97 11.74 11.35
CA ASP A 284 42.96 10.69 11.43
C ASP A 284 41.72 11.11 10.62
N THR A 285 40.94 10.13 10.15
CA THR A 285 39.77 10.35 9.31
C THR A 285 38.58 10.84 10.16
N VAL A 286 37.74 11.70 9.59
CA VAL A 286 36.47 12.10 10.22
C VAL A 286 35.39 11.07 9.86
N TYR A 287 34.90 10.33 10.86
CA TYR A 287 33.96 9.22 10.69
C TYR A 287 32.94 9.09 11.83
N ILE A 288 31.85 8.37 11.56
CA ILE A 288 30.96 7.76 12.56
C ILE A 288 30.72 6.30 12.14
N PHE A 289 30.89 5.36 13.06
CA PHE A 289 30.61 3.94 12.90
C PHE A 289 29.53 3.53 13.90
N ASP A 290 28.35 3.15 13.42
CA ASP A 290 27.28 2.63 14.28
C ASP A 290 27.07 1.13 14.07
N GLY A 291 26.77 0.44 15.16
CA GLY A 291 26.64 -0.99 15.22
C GLY A 291 26.02 -1.51 16.51
N ASP A 292 26.00 -2.82 16.68
CA ASP A 292 25.48 -3.51 17.87
C ASP A 292 26.62 -4.20 18.62
N CYS A 293 26.72 -4.01 19.94
CA CYS A 293 27.62 -4.80 20.79
C CYS A 293 26.88 -5.97 21.45
N GLY A 294 27.52 -7.14 21.44
CA GLY A 294 27.10 -8.35 22.16
C GLY A 294 28.25 -8.96 22.97
N PRO A 295 27.98 -9.89 23.91
CA PRO A 295 29.03 -10.60 24.64
C PRO A 295 29.84 -11.52 23.71
N LEU A 296 31.09 -11.82 24.09
CA LEU A 296 31.98 -12.69 23.30
C LEU A 296 31.39 -14.07 23.02
N GLY A 297 31.36 -14.48 21.75
CA GLY A 297 31.26 -15.91 21.39
C GLY A 297 29.88 -16.44 21.01
N GLY A 298 28.86 -15.60 20.82
CA GLY A 298 27.67 -15.92 20.01
C GLY A 298 26.89 -17.22 20.35
N GLY A 299 26.81 -17.64 21.62
CA GLY A 299 26.01 -18.80 22.03
C GLY A 299 25.72 -18.81 23.53
N THR A 300 24.44 -18.98 23.89
CA THR A 300 23.77 -18.61 25.16
C THR A 300 23.67 -17.10 25.37
N VAL A 301 22.42 -16.62 25.40
CA VAL A 301 22.09 -15.22 25.68
C VAL A 301 21.53 -15.16 27.09
N ASN A 302 21.99 -14.20 27.89
CA ASN A 302 21.37 -13.92 29.18
C ASN A 302 19.95 -13.41 28.91
N CYS A 303 18.97 -14.05 29.53
CA CYS A 303 17.59 -13.66 29.42
C CYS A 303 16.98 -13.56 30.82
N SER A 304 16.06 -12.62 30.98
CA SER A 304 15.36 -12.39 32.22
C SER A 304 13.90 -12.09 31.96
N GLU A 305 13.07 -12.40 32.95
CA GLU A 305 11.69 -11.95 33.01
C GLU A 305 11.49 -11.23 34.35
N GLU A 306 11.03 -9.98 34.30
CA GLU A 306 10.94 -9.11 35.47
C GLU A 306 9.54 -8.51 35.62
N ASN A 307 9.00 -8.60 36.84
CA ASN A 307 7.94 -7.72 37.31
C ASN A 307 8.53 -6.87 38.45
N PRO A 308 9.23 -5.77 38.10
CA PRO A 308 10.09 -5.05 39.05
C PRO A 308 9.28 -4.27 40.08
N ASN A 309 9.91 -3.97 41.22
CA ASN A 309 9.30 -3.17 42.26
C ASN A 309 9.14 -1.71 41.79
N ASP A 310 8.02 -1.09 42.15
CA ASP A 310 7.72 0.33 41.88
C ASP A 310 7.86 1.21 43.14
N PHE A 311 8.37 0.62 44.23
CA PHE A 311 8.50 1.19 45.57
C PHE A 311 7.18 1.63 46.24
N THR A 312 6.01 1.27 45.72
CA THR A 312 4.73 1.64 46.34
C THR A 312 4.26 0.63 47.41
N PHE A 313 4.77 -0.61 47.36
CA PHE A 313 4.60 -1.68 48.36
C PHE A 313 3.15 -1.86 48.84
N GLU A 314 2.22 -2.02 47.89
CA GLU A 314 0.78 -1.93 48.12
C GLU A 314 0.21 -3.07 48.97
N ASP A 315 0.59 -4.33 48.68
CA ASP A 315 0.06 -5.53 49.35
C ASP A 315 1.11 -6.66 49.43
N GLY A 316 0.79 -7.72 50.19
CA GLY A 316 1.61 -8.93 50.24
C GLY A 316 0.79 -10.20 50.51
N TYR A 317 1.17 -11.29 49.84
CA TYR A 317 0.52 -12.61 49.97
C TYR A 317 1.41 -13.62 50.70
N ASN A 318 0.83 -14.36 51.62
CA ASN A 318 1.57 -15.21 52.56
C ASN A 318 2.33 -16.34 51.84
N CYS A 319 3.65 -16.30 51.95
CA CYS A 319 4.58 -17.31 51.42
C CYS A 319 5.38 -18.00 52.54
N SER A 320 4.91 -17.89 53.79
CA SER A 320 5.56 -18.49 54.96
C SER A 320 5.45 -20.01 54.95
N SER A 321 6.60 -20.67 55.02
CA SER A 321 6.76 -22.12 55.16
C SER A 321 6.17 -22.69 56.46
N ASP A 322 5.84 -21.84 57.44
CA ASP A 322 5.21 -22.24 58.71
C ASP A 322 3.68 -22.44 58.58
N TYR A 323 3.09 -22.10 57.43
CA TYR A 323 1.65 -22.18 57.17
C TYR A 323 1.35 -23.00 55.91
N ILE A 324 0.06 -23.31 55.72
CA ILE A 324 -0.42 -24.03 54.53
C ILE A 324 -0.48 -23.15 53.28
N PHE A 325 -0.37 -21.82 53.44
CA PHE A 325 -0.46 -20.87 52.34
C PHE A 325 0.82 -20.88 51.51
N LYS A 326 0.68 -20.89 50.19
CA LYS A 326 1.79 -20.77 49.26
C LYS A 326 1.47 -19.72 48.21
N THR A 327 2.46 -18.95 47.82
CA THR A 327 2.33 -17.94 46.76
C THR A 327 3.25 -18.32 45.61
N ALA A 328 2.72 -18.35 44.39
CA ALA A 328 3.47 -18.62 43.17
C ALA A 328 3.24 -17.53 42.14
N ASN A 329 4.27 -17.22 41.37
CA ASN A 329 4.21 -16.31 40.22
C ASN A 329 4.63 -17.08 38.97
N ASP A 330 4.17 -16.65 37.80
CA ASP A 330 4.46 -17.36 36.57
C ASP A 330 5.81 -16.95 35.94
N LEU A 331 6.24 -17.76 34.99
CA LEU A 331 7.41 -17.60 34.14
C LEU A 331 7.01 -17.98 32.71
N THR A 332 7.23 -17.12 31.74
CA THR A 332 6.95 -17.41 30.32
C THR A 332 8.23 -17.73 29.55
N VAL A 333 8.31 -18.95 29.02
CA VAL A 333 9.39 -19.36 28.10
C VAL A 333 8.94 -19.09 26.67
N ALA A 334 9.77 -18.40 25.89
CA ALA A 334 9.48 -18.10 24.49
C ALA A 334 9.34 -19.39 23.64
N ALA A 335 8.60 -19.26 22.53
CA ALA A 335 8.44 -20.37 21.58
C ALA A 335 9.82 -20.79 21.04
N ASP A 336 10.03 -22.10 20.92
CA ASP A 336 11.25 -22.70 20.35
C ASP A 336 12.56 -22.46 21.15
N ASP A 337 12.49 -21.83 22.32
CA ASP A 337 13.63 -21.57 23.22
C ASP A 337 13.57 -22.43 24.50
N ASN A 338 14.71 -22.62 25.17
CA ASN A 338 14.74 -23.13 26.55
C ASN A 338 15.20 -22.01 27.48
N PHE A 339 14.55 -21.84 28.63
CA PHE A 339 15.00 -20.91 29.68
C PHE A 339 15.63 -21.68 30.83
N THR A 340 16.90 -21.44 31.13
CA THR A 340 17.58 -22.03 32.29
C THR A 340 17.69 -20.98 33.39
N LEU A 341 16.88 -21.13 34.44
CA LEU A 341 16.88 -20.22 35.59
C LEU A 341 18.12 -20.42 36.45
N GLU A 342 18.81 -19.34 36.80
CA GLU A 342 20.06 -19.34 37.56
C GLU A 342 19.99 -18.41 38.78
N HIS A 343 19.31 -17.26 38.67
CA HIS A 343 19.13 -16.32 39.77
C HIS A 343 17.67 -15.86 39.91
N ILE A 344 17.29 -15.57 41.15
CA ILE A 344 15.96 -15.06 41.52
C ILE A 344 16.15 -13.82 42.39
N THR A 345 15.49 -12.71 42.02
CA THR A 345 15.26 -11.59 42.92
C THR A 345 13.79 -11.52 43.31
N ALA A 346 13.48 -11.37 44.60
CA ALA A 346 12.10 -11.27 45.09
C ALA A 346 11.96 -10.26 46.23
N SER A 347 10.88 -9.46 46.22
CA SER A 347 10.56 -8.53 47.31
C SER A 347 9.65 -9.20 48.35
N ILE A 348 10.12 -9.30 49.60
CA ILE A 348 9.49 -10.04 50.69
C ILE A 348 9.26 -9.15 51.91
N MET A 349 8.02 -9.06 52.39
CA MET A 349 7.67 -8.39 53.65
C MET A 349 7.90 -9.33 54.84
N ALA A 350 8.79 -8.93 55.76
CA ALA A 350 9.05 -9.63 57.02
C ALA A 350 9.55 -8.65 58.10
N ASN A 351 9.45 -9.02 59.38
CA ASN A 351 9.99 -8.21 60.49
C ASN A 351 11.35 -8.72 60.98
N ASN A 352 11.80 -9.88 60.50
CA ASN A 352 13.10 -10.44 60.80
C ASN A 352 13.81 -10.78 59.49
N PRO A 353 15.16 -10.79 59.48
CA PRO A 353 15.93 -11.28 58.35
C PRO A 353 15.49 -12.69 57.92
N ILE A 354 15.43 -12.90 56.60
CA ILE A 354 15.02 -14.17 56.02
C ILE A 354 16.13 -15.21 56.25
N LEU A 355 15.76 -16.38 56.79
CA LEU A 355 16.71 -17.43 57.16
C LEU A 355 16.78 -18.54 56.11
N THR A 356 15.63 -18.98 55.59
CA THR A 356 15.56 -20.09 54.64
C THR A 356 14.54 -19.81 53.56
N VAL A 357 14.89 -20.13 52.31
CA VAL A 357 13.98 -20.15 51.17
C VAL A 357 14.06 -21.52 50.50
N ASN A 358 12.90 -22.12 50.22
CA ASN A 358 12.78 -23.26 49.29
C ASN A 358 12.05 -22.78 48.04
N VAL A 359 12.45 -23.27 46.87
CA VAL A 359 11.87 -22.91 45.57
C VAL A 359 11.22 -24.15 44.97
N ASN A 360 9.98 -24.03 44.50
CA ASN A 360 9.25 -25.11 43.84
C ASN A 360 8.80 -24.67 42.44
N TYR A 361 8.99 -25.53 41.45
CA TYR A 361 8.65 -25.29 40.06
C TYR A 361 7.45 -26.17 39.66
N TYR A 362 6.44 -25.58 39.04
CA TYR A 362 5.24 -26.27 38.57
C TYR A 362 5.05 -26.05 37.06
N ASP A 363 4.44 -27.03 36.38
CA ASP A 363 3.90 -26.80 35.05
C ASP A 363 2.62 -25.93 35.12
N ASP A 364 2.19 -25.39 33.98
CA ASP A 364 0.91 -24.68 33.91
C ASP A 364 -0.27 -25.66 33.78
N ALA A 365 -1.30 -25.43 34.59
CA ALA A 365 -2.59 -26.11 34.53
C ALA A 365 -3.72 -25.11 34.28
N SER A 366 -3.77 -24.57 33.05
CA SER A 366 -4.80 -23.62 32.59
C SER A 366 -4.73 -22.26 33.30
N GLY A 367 -3.53 -21.68 33.38
CA GLY A 367 -3.29 -20.37 34.01
C GLY A 367 -3.24 -20.43 35.53
N LEU A 368 -2.89 -21.58 36.10
CA LEU A 368 -2.68 -21.83 37.53
C LEU A 368 -1.56 -22.86 37.70
N PRO A 369 -0.82 -22.86 38.83
CA PRO A 369 0.20 -23.87 39.09
C PRO A 369 -0.39 -25.30 39.09
N GLY A 370 0.24 -26.19 38.34
CA GLY A 370 -0.18 -27.58 38.14
C GLY A 370 0.63 -28.60 38.95
N THR A 371 1.25 -29.53 38.25
CA THR A 371 2.11 -30.59 38.77
C THR A 371 3.49 -30.03 39.12
N LEU A 372 4.02 -30.41 40.28
CA LEU A 372 5.40 -30.09 40.67
C LEU A 372 6.39 -30.79 39.74
N ILE A 373 7.20 -30.01 39.01
CA ILE A 373 8.21 -30.49 38.04
C ILE A 373 9.64 -30.40 38.58
N GLY A 374 9.86 -29.64 39.64
CA GLY A 374 11.15 -29.59 40.33
C GLY A 374 11.06 -28.80 41.64
N SER A 375 12.07 -28.96 42.50
CA SER A 375 12.15 -28.25 43.77
C SER A 375 13.58 -28.16 44.26
N GLU A 376 13.92 -27.05 44.90
CA GLU A 376 15.19 -26.83 45.57
C GLU A 376 14.96 -26.39 47.01
N ASN A 377 15.60 -27.07 47.97
CA ASN A 377 15.47 -26.76 49.38
C ASN A 377 16.70 -25.99 49.86
N SER A 378 16.49 -24.98 50.71
CA SER A 378 17.55 -24.16 51.31
C SER A 378 18.44 -23.48 50.27
N VAL A 379 17.81 -22.74 49.36
CA VAL A 379 18.46 -21.94 48.32
C VAL A 379 19.39 -20.89 48.95
N SER A 380 20.54 -20.67 48.32
CA SER A 380 21.52 -19.68 48.77
C SER A 380 20.94 -18.27 48.64
N ILE A 381 20.86 -17.55 49.75
CA ILE A 381 20.54 -16.11 49.76
C ILE A 381 21.85 -15.36 49.63
N ASP A 382 22.08 -14.76 48.46
CA ASP A 382 23.32 -14.04 48.14
C ASP A 382 23.32 -12.66 48.79
N SER A 383 22.16 -11.99 48.79
CA SER A 383 21.95 -10.74 49.49
C SER A 383 20.51 -10.59 49.98
N GLN A 384 20.33 -9.84 51.06
CA GLN A 384 19.03 -9.39 51.54
C GLN A 384 19.13 -7.95 52.02
N THR A 385 18.42 -7.04 51.36
CA THR A 385 18.50 -5.60 51.64
C THR A 385 17.11 -5.07 51.99
N ILE A 386 17.00 -4.26 53.06
CA ILE A 386 15.74 -3.57 53.36
C ILE A 386 15.62 -2.39 52.41
N ILE A 387 14.66 -2.44 51.50
CA ILE A 387 14.41 -1.41 50.48
C ILE A 387 13.28 -0.45 50.84
N GLY A 388 12.52 -0.75 51.91
CA GLY A 388 11.44 0.08 52.40
C GLY A 388 10.63 -0.60 53.48
N SER A 389 9.44 -0.06 53.75
CA SER A 389 8.48 -0.63 54.70
C SER A 389 7.07 -0.55 54.14
N GLY A 390 6.31 -1.65 54.21
CA GLY A 390 4.94 -1.76 53.71
C GLY A 390 4.05 -2.47 54.72
N SER A 391 2.83 -1.96 54.96
CA SER A 391 1.84 -2.57 55.87
C SER A 391 2.33 -2.95 57.28
N GLY A 392 3.35 -2.25 57.79
CA GLY A 392 3.93 -2.48 59.11
C GLY A 392 5.04 -3.54 59.17
N TYR A 393 5.57 -3.97 58.03
CA TYR A 393 6.71 -4.88 57.89
C TYR A 393 7.84 -4.19 57.11
N ASP A 394 9.08 -4.63 57.32
CA ASP A 394 10.21 -4.26 56.47
C ASP A 394 10.11 -5.04 55.15
N VAL A 395 10.38 -4.39 54.03
CA VAL A 395 10.43 -5.02 52.71
C VAL A 395 11.89 -5.37 52.40
N HIS A 396 12.18 -6.66 52.40
CA HIS A 396 13.46 -7.24 52.05
C HIS A 396 13.50 -7.58 50.56
N GLU A 397 14.44 -7.02 49.83
CA GLU A 397 14.81 -7.49 48.49
C GLU A 397 15.83 -8.63 48.64
N LEU A 398 15.41 -9.84 48.29
CA LEU A 398 16.22 -11.04 48.35
C LEU A 398 16.79 -11.33 46.97
N GLN A 399 18.10 -11.47 46.86
CA GLN A 399 18.77 -12.04 45.70
C GLN A 399 19.26 -13.44 46.04
N MET A 400 18.96 -14.40 45.18
CA MET A 400 19.18 -15.81 45.42
C MET A 400 19.76 -16.48 44.19
N THR A 401 20.73 -17.35 44.37
CA THR A 401 21.26 -18.23 43.32
C THR A 401 20.64 -19.60 43.48
N VAL A 402 20.00 -20.09 42.42
CA VAL A 402 19.41 -21.44 42.35
C VAL A 402 20.34 -22.39 41.60
N THR A 403 20.19 -23.69 41.84
CA THR A 403 20.80 -24.69 40.97
C THR A 403 20.15 -24.57 39.58
N PRO A 404 20.92 -24.44 38.47
CA PRO A 404 20.37 -24.21 37.14
C PRO A 404 19.22 -25.17 36.80
N PHE A 405 18.03 -24.61 36.57
CA PHE A 405 16.82 -25.37 36.29
C PHE A 405 16.25 -24.95 34.93
N THR A 406 16.25 -25.89 33.97
CA THR A 406 15.81 -25.63 32.60
C THR A 406 14.32 -25.88 32.43
N PHE A 407 13.60 -24.83 32.04
CA PHE A 407 12.22 -24.83 31.59
C PHE A 407 12.19 -24.97 30.06
N PRO A 408 11.67 -26.08 29.51
CA PRO A 408 11.65 -26.28 28.07
C PRO A 408 10.52 -25.48 27.41
N GLY A 409 10.82 -24.76 26.33
CA GLY A 409 9.80 -24.17 25.47
C GLY A 409 9.18 -25.20 24.52
N GLN A 410 7.98 -24.91 24.04
CA GLN A 410 7.31 -25.69 23.01
C GLN A 410 7.48 -25.04 21.64
N SER A 411 7.42 -25.86 20.59
CA SER A 411 7.60 -25.36 19.24
C SER A 411 6.40 -24.52 18.79
N GLY A 412 6.68 -23.31 18.31
CA GLY A 412 5.68 -22.39 17.77
C GLY A 412 4.70 -21.77 18.77
N ALA A 413 4.87 -21.97 20.09
CA ALA A 413 4.06 -21.30 21.11
C ALA A 413 4.83 -21.08 22.43
N PRO A 414 4.68 -19.90 23.08
CA PRO A 414 5.26 -19.67 24.40
C PRO A 414 4.65 -20.61 25.43
N THR A 415 5.44 -21.02 26.42
CA THR A 415 5.06 -21.99 27.45
C THR A 415 5.18 -21.37 28.83
N THR A 416 4.10 -21.41 29.60
CA THR A 416 4.05 -20.87 30.96
C THR A 416 4.42 -21.94 31.99
N TYR A 417 5.17 -21.55 33.01
CA TYR A 417 5.50 -22.32 34.20
C TYR A 417 5.24 -21.47 35.44
N TRP A 418 5.28 -22.06 36.64
CA TRP A 418 5.03 -21.36 37.89
C TRP A 418 6.13 -21.61 38.91
N ILE A 419 6.58 -20.54 39.59
CA ILE A 419 7.62 -20.57 40.61
C ILE A 419 7.02 -20.14 41.95
N GLU A 420 7.10 -21.03 42.94
CA GLU A 420 6.68 -20.79 44.32
C GLU A 420 7.88 -20.65 45.24
N LEU A 421 7.86 -19.63 46.11
CA LEU A 421 8.82 -19.46 47.19
C LEU A 421 8.19 -19.82 48.53
N SER A 422 8.83 -20.73 49.27
CA SER A 422 8.45 -21.11 50.62
C SER A 422 9.49 -20.61 51.61
N ILE A 423 9.14 -19.62 52.43
CA ILE A 423 10.10 -18.76 53.15
C ILE A 423 9.94 -18.90 54.67
N SER A 424 11.04 -18.86 55.44
CA SER A 424 11.01 -18.72 56.90
C SER A 424 11.96 -17.62 57.38
N ASP A 425 11.48 -16.82 58.34
CA ASP A 425 12.27 -15.84 59.10
C ASP A 425 12.68 -16.39 60.49
N GLY A 426 12.36 -17.65 60.79
CA GLY A 426 12.67 -18.33 62.05
C GLY A 426 11.81 -17.93 63.26
N SER A 427 10.86 -17.01 63.10
CA SER A 427 10.01 -16.53 64.19
C SER A 427 8.67 -17.26 64.31
N GLY A 428 8.34 -18.15 63.36
CA GLY A 428 7.00 -18.71 63.21
C GLY A 428 5.97 -17.70 62.70
N GLY A 429 6.45 -16.57 62.16
CA GLY A 429 5.68 -15.40 61.77
C GLY A 429 5.09 -15.47 60.36
N PHE A 430 4.36 -14.42 60.01
CA PHE A 430 3.86 -14.22 58.65
C PHE A 430 4.92 -13.54 57.78
N VAL A 431 5.27 -14.21 56.69
CA VAL A 431 6.16 -13.71 55.64
C VAL A 431 5.33 -13.59 54.38
N PHE A 432 5.42 -12.45 53.69
CA PHE A 432 4.57 -12.17 52.54
C PHE A 432 5.41 -11.81 51.31
N TRP A 433 5.07 -12.39 50.16
CA TRP A 433 5.59 -11.93 48.88
C TRP A 433 4.86 -10.65 48.49
N VAL A 434 5.62 -9.59 48.25
CA VAL A 434 5.07 -8.30 47.80
C VAL A 434 4.33 -8.49 46.47
N ALA A 435 3.14 -7.89 46.40
CA ALA A 435 2.35 -7.80 45.19
C ALA A 435 2.08 -6.34 44.83
N THR A 436 1.95 -6.06 43.54
CA THR A 436 1.72 -4.72 43.01
C THR A 436 0.57 -4.70 42.01
N THR A 437 -0.14 -3.57 41.92
CA THR A 437 -1.06 -3.25 40.82
C THR A 437 -0.42 -2.40 39.71
N SER A 438 0.83 -1.96 39.89
CA SER A 438 1.54 -1.08 38.95
C SER A 438 1.93 -1.78 37.64
N SER A 439 2.19 -3.08 37.73
CA SER A 439 2.71 -3.91 36.64
C SER A 439 2.28 -5.36 36.82
N MET A 440 2.02 -6.02 35.70
CA MET A 440 1.57 -7.41 35.64
C MET A 440 2.21 -8.06 34.42
N ILE A 441 2.91 -9.16 34.64
CA ILE A 441 3.55 -9.95 33.60
C ILE A 441 2.89 -11.32 33.61
N GLY A 442 2.49 -11.82 32.44
CA GLY A 442 1.82 -13.12 32.36
C GLY A 442 0.49 -13.18 33.13
N HIS A 443 0.36 -14.17 34.02
CA HIS A 443 -0.83 -14.41 34.84
C HIS A 443 -0.72 -13.75 36.23
N PRO A 444 -1.83 -13.29 36.84
CA PRO A 444 -1.80 -12.78 38.21
C PRO A 444 -1.29 -13.84 39.20
N LEU A 445 -0.61 -13.39 40.27
CA LEU A 445 -0.07 -14.26 41.31
C LEU A 445 -1.11 -15.25 41.86
N ALA A 446 -0.69 -16.49 42.08
CA ALA A 446 -1.54 -17.56 42.57
C ALA A 446 -1.30 -17.81 44.07
N LEU A 447 -2.39 -18.00 44.82
CA LEU A 447 -2.37 -18.38 46.24
C LEU A 447 -2.96 -19.77 46.43
N TYR A 448 -2.23 -20.63 47.15
CA TYR A 448 -2.70 -21.93 47.58
C TYR A 448 -3.35 -21.86 48.97
N ASP A 449 -4.64 -22.21 49.07
CA ASP A 449 -5.35 -22.45 50.34
C ASP A 449 -6.24 -23.69 50.21
N GLY A 450 -5.62 -24.87 50.28
CA GLY A 450 -6.30 -26.13 49.96
C GLY A 450 -6.59 -26.33 48.45
N GLY A 451 -6.14 -25.39 47.61
CA GLY A 451 -6.19 -25.39 46.15
C GLY A 451 -5.63 -24.07 45.61
N TRP A 452 -5.07 -24.09 44.40
CA TRP A 452 -4.56 -22.88 43.74
C TRP A 452 -5.73 -22.01 43.26
N THR A 453 -5.69 -20.73 43.62
CA THR A 453 -6.65 -19.71 43.19
C THR A 453 -5.94 -18.39 42.93
N ILE A 454 -6.52 -17.53 42.11
CA ILE A 454 -6.06 -16.14 41.97
C ILE A 454 -6.87 -15.29 42.96
N PRO A 455 -6.26 -14.76 44.04
CA PRO A 455 -6.98 -14.01 45.06
C PRO A 455 -7.40 -12.61 44.58
N ASP A 456 -6.65 -12.00 43.66
CA ASP A 456 -6.92 -10.69 43.09
C ASP A 456 -6.41 -10.65 41.64
N LEU A 457 -7.30 -10.43 40.68
CA LEU A 457 -6.97 -10.41 39.25
C LEU A 457 -6.18 -9.17 38.82
N SER A 458 -6.05 -8.17 39.70
CA SER A 458 -5.35 -6.92 39.40
C SER A 458 -3.93 -6.86 39.96
N LYS A 459 -3.49 -7.91 40.67
CA LYS A 459 -2.21 -7.94 41.36
C LYS A 459 -1.33 -9.04 40.87
N ASP A 460 -0.05 -8.72 40.75
CA ASP A 460 0.99 -9.67 40.44
C ASP A 460 2.18 -9.51 41.39
N GLY A 461 2.96 -10.58 41.57
CA GLY A 461 4.09 -10.59 42.49
C GLY A 461 5.26 -9.78 41.95
N VAL A 462 6.08 -9.27 42.86
CA VAL A 462 7.29 -8.52 42.51
C VAL A 462 8.51 -9.46 42.50
N TYR A 463 9.08 -9.67 41.32
CA TYR A 463 10.16 -10.63 41.07
C TYR A 463 11.05 -10.27 39.87
N ILE A 464 12.23 -10.89 39.81
CA ILE A 464 13.08 -10.97 38.63
C ILE A 464 13.58 -12.42 38.51
N TRP A 465 13.31 -13.06 37.38
CA TRP A 465 13.86 -14.35 36.97
C TRP A 465 15.05 -14.09 36.06
N GLU A 466 16.24 -14.57 36.40
CA GLU A 466 17.44 -14.39 35.57
C GLU A 466 18.06 -15.74 35.23
N GLY A 467 18.49 -15.88 33.98
CA GLY A 467 18.99 -17.14 33.47
C GLY A 467 19.62 -17.05 32.09
N THR A 468 19.86 -18.22 31.50
CA THR A 468 20.39 -18.36 30.15
C THR A 468 19.36 -18.99 29.21
N CYS A 469 19.28 -18.45 27.99
CA CYS A 469 18.42 -18.99 26.93
C CYS A 469 19.29 -19.71 25.89
N ASP A 470 18.95 -20.97 25.59
CA ASP A 470 19.58 -21.74 24.52
C ASP A 470 18.77 -21.52 23.23
N VAL A 471 19.38 -20.85 22.26
CA VAL A 471 18.82 -20.72 20.91
C VAL A 471 19.01 -22.05 20.18
N GLY A 472 17.92 -22.71 19.81
CA GLY A 472 17.93 -24.04 19.19
C GLY A 472 18.91 -24.20 18.02
N SER A 473 19.43 -25.43 17.85
CA SER A 473 20.46 -25.86 16.88
C SER A 473 20.47 -25.10 15.54
N VAL A 474 21.57 -24.43 15.21
CA VAL A 474 21.73 -23.62 13.99
C VAL A 474 21.64 -24.48 12.72
N CYS A 475 20.68 -24.17 11.84
CA CYS A 475 20.54 -24.77 10.51
C CYS A 475 21.79 -24.46 9.67
N GLN A 476 22.53 -25.51 9.28
CA GLN A 476 23.79 -25.36 8.55
C GLN A 476 23.55 -24.97 7.09
N ALA A 477 24.33 -24.02 6.57
CA ALA A 477 24.19 -23.57 5.19
C ALA A 477 24.65 -24.66 4.20
N PRO A 478 23.95 -24.85 3.06
CA PRO A 478 24.41 -25.71 2.00
C PRO A 478 25.80 -25.31 1.50
N THR A 479 26.55 -26.24 0.91
CA THR A 479 27.88 -25.95 0.35
C THR A 479 27.94 -26.32 -1.13
N SER A 480 29.01 -25.92 -1.82
CA SER A 480 29.26 -26.31 -3.22
C SER A 480 28.10 -26.00 -4.19
N LEU A 481 27.45 -24.85 -4.01
CA LEU A 481 26.46 -24.35 -4.98
C LEU A 481 27.11 -24.27 -6.37
N SER A 482 26.49 -24.89 -7.37
CA SER A 482 26.91 -24.87 -8.77
C SER A 482 25.73 -24.60 -9.70
N VAL A 483 26.06 -24.05 -10.86
CA VAL A 483 25.12 -23.84 -11.95
C VAL A 483 25.66 -24.54 -13.20
N ASP A 484 24.83 -25.40 -13.78
CA ASP A 484 25.14 -26.24 -14.93
C ASP A 484 24.00 -26.18 -15.97
N ALA A 485 24.21 -26.81 -17.14
CA ALA A 485 23.22 -26.99 -18.21
C ALA A 485 22.42 -25.72 -18.59
N VAL A 486 23.07 -24.55 -18.53
CA VAL A 486 22.42 -23.26 -18.79
C VAL A 486 21.91 -23.15 -20.23
N THR A 487 20.61 -22.93 -20.39
CA THR A 487 19.95 -22.71 -21.68
C THR A 487 19.55 -21.24 -21.85
N GLN A 488 18.63 -20.94 -22.77
CA GLN A 488 18.06 -19.61 -22.93
C GLN A 488 17.07 -19.27 -21.80
N THR A 489 16.41 -20.26 -21.21
CA THR A 489 15.33 -20.04 -20.22
C THR A 489 15.40 -20.91 -18.98
N THR A 490 16.42 -21.77 -18.89
CA THR A 490 16.61 -22.68 -17.76
C THR A 490 18.06 -22.76 -17.32
N ALA A 491 18.27 -23.11 -16.06
CA ALA A 491 19.58 -23.46 -15.52
C ALA A 491 19.41 -24.55 -14.44
N ASP A 492 20.29 -25.54 -14.45
CA ASP A 492 20.30 -26.60 -13.44
C ASP A 492 21.16 -26.12 -12.26
N ILE A 493 20.57 -26.10 -11.07
CA ILE A 493 21.20 -25.63 -9.84
C ILE A 493 21.42 -26.84 -8.95
N SER A 494 22.63 -27.01 -8.43
CA SER A 494 22.94 -28.10 -7.51
C SER A 494 23.80 -27.64 -6.35
N TRP A 495 23.68 -28.32 -5.21
CA TRP A 495 24.45 -28.03 -3.99
C TRP A 495 24.67 -29.31 -3.18
N VAL A 496 25.45 -29.21 -2.12
CA VAL A 496 25.65 -30.26 -1.10
C VAL A 496 24.96 -29.80 0.18
N ALA A 497 24.12 -30.66 0.77
CA ALA A 497 23.47 -30.40 2.05
C ALA A 497 24.51 -30.12 3.16
N GLY A 498 24.24 -29.12 4.00
CA GLY A 498 25.07 -28.73 5.15
C GLY A 498 24.86 -29.65 6.36
N GLY A 499 23.72 -30.32 6.45
CA GLY A 499 23.35 -31.23 7.54
C GLY A 499 22.37 -32.32 7.09
N SER A 500 21.33 -32.57 7.89
CA SER A 500 20.30 -33.58 7.63
C SER A 500 19.01 -32.99 7.03
N GLU A 501 19.02 -31.72 6.64
CA GLU A 501 17.89 -31.05 6.01
C GLU A 501 17.46 -31.72 4.70
N THR A 502 16.18 -31.57 4.37
CA THR A 502 15.60 -32.09 3.13
C THR A 502 14.85 -31.03 2.32
N GLU A 503 14.84 -29.78 2.80
CA GLU A 503 14.13 -28.66 2.20
C GLU A 503 15.10 -27.49 1.99
N TRP A 504 14.97 -26.78 0.88
CA TRP A 504 15.84 -25.66 0.51
C TRP A 504 15.06 -24.53 -0.16
N ILE A 505 15.54 -23.31 0.07
CA ILE A 505 15.03 -22.08 -0.53
C ILE A 505 16.11 -21.54 -1.46
N ILE A 506 15.79 -21.47 -2.75
CA ILE A 506 16.65 -20.94 -3.80
C ILE A 506 16.13 -19.55 -4.16
N GLN A 507 17.03 -18.57 -4.23
CA GLN A 507 16.72 -17.22 -4.69
C GLN A 507 17.54 -16.92 -5.94
N TYR A 508 16.93 -16.34 -6.97
CA TYR A 508 17.66 -15.89 -8.15
C TYR A 508 17.17 -14.53 -8.64
N GLY A 509 18.06 -13.76 -9.26
CA GLY A 509 17.79 -12.38 -9.64
C GLY A 509 18.90 -11.77 -10.48
N ALA A 510 18.77 -10.49 -10.81
CA ALA A 510 19.83 -9.75 -11.49
C ALA A 510 21.10 -9.74 -10.62
N PRO A 511 22.31 -9.71 -11.20
CA PRO A 511 23.53 -9.79 -10.41
C PRO A 511 23.60 -8.69 -9.34
N GLY A 512 23.93 -9.07 -8.11
CA GLY A 512 24.01 -8.17 -6.96
C GLY A 512 22.70 -7.93 -6.19
N PHE A 513 21.60 -8.63 -6.49
CA PHE A 513 20.36 -8.53 -5.70
C PHE A 513 20.52 -9.12 -4.28
N ASP A 514 19.78 -8.61 -3.30
CA ASP A 514 19.75 -9.16 -1.94
C ASP A 514 18.80 -10.37 -1.85
N PRO A 515 19.27 -11.60 -1.59
CA PRO A 515 18.40 -12.78 -1.53
C PRO A 515 17.43 -12.80 -0.34
N ASN A 516 17.60 -11.94 0.67
CA ASN A 516 16.70 -11.87 1.82
C ASN A 516 15.46 -11.03 1.55
N SER A 517 15.55 -10.03 0.67
CA SER A 517 14.49 -9.05 0.41
C SER A 517 14.08 -8.93 -1.05
N GLU A 518 14.93 -9.35 -1.99
CA GLU A 518 14.75 -9.25 -3.44
C GLU A 518 14.85 -10.63 -4.12
N GLY A 519 14.70 -10.63 -5.45
CA GLY A 519 14.81 -11.82 -6.28
C GLY A 519 13.54 -12.68 -6.35
N THR A 520 13.66 -13.81 -7.04
CA THR A 520 12.57 -14.77 -7.25
C THR A 520 12.88 -16.08 -6.55
N THR A 521 11.91 -16.55 -5.76
CA THR A 521 12.07 -17.73 -4.92
C THR A 521 11.63 -19.02 -5.61
N VAL A 522 12.44 -20.06 -5.47
CA VAL A 522 12.14 -21.44 -5.87
C VAL A 522 12.37 -22.35 -4.66
N LEU A 523 11.43 -23.24 -4.37
CA LEU A 523 11.55 -24.23 -3.30
C LEU A 523 11.99 -25.58 -3.87
N ALA A 524 12.91 -26.26 -3.18
CA ALA A 524 13.33 -27.62 -3.52
C ALA A 524 13.17 -28.56 -2.31
N SER A 525 12.68 -29.78 -2.55
CA SER A 525 12.42 -30.79 -1.53
C SER A 525 12.99 -32.15 -1.93
N GLY A 526 13.53 -32.90 -0.98
CA GLY A 526 13.98 -34.29 -1.14
C GLY A 526 15.28 -34.52 -1.93
N SER A 527 15.81 -33.52 -2.63
CA SER A 527 17.10 -33.59 -3.34
C SER A 527 17.84 -32.26 -3.38
N SER A 528 19.17 -32.29 -3.26
CA SER A 528 20.05 -31.10 -3.29
C SER A 528 20.30 -30.57 -4.72
N ASN A 529 19.24 -30.47 -5.52
CA ASN A 529 19.24 -29.85 -6.83
C ASN A 529 17.85 -29.34 -7.20
N THR A 530 17.80 -28.39 -8.14
CA THR A 530 16.56 -27.94 -8.79
C THR A 530 16.86 -27.38 -10.18
N VAL A 531 15.81 -27.15 -10.97
CA VAL A 531 15.92 -26.46 -12.26
C VAL A 531 15.19 -25.13 -12.14
N ILE A 532 15.90 -24.03 -12.32
CA ILE A 532 15.27 -22.71 -12.46
C ILE A 532 14.73 -22.61 -13.88
N ASN A 533 13.47 -22.21 -14.01
CA ASN A 533 12.77 -22.07 -15.28
C ASN A 533 12.30 -20.62 -15.50
N GLY A 534 12.03 -20.26 -16.74
CA GLY A 534 11.49 -18.94 -17.08
C GLY A 534 12.50 -17.80 -17.01
N LEU A 535 13.80 -18.12 -17.14
CA LEU A 535 14.86 -17.12 -17.22
C LEU A 535 14.77 -16.34 -18.54
N THR A 536 15.21 -15.08 -18.52
CA THR A 536 15.40 -14.28 -19.72
C THR A 536 16.69 -14.71 -20.41
N ALA A 537 16.67 -14.85 -21.72
CA ALA A 537 17.84 -15.22 -22.50
C ALA A 537 18.87 -14.09 -22.62
N GLY A 538 20.15 -14.43 -22.80
CA GLY A 538 21.26 -13.46 -22.88
C GLY A 538 21.41 -12.58 -21.63
N THR A 539 20.89 -13.02 -20.50
CA THR A 539 20.80 -12.25 -19.25
C THR A 539 21.68 -12.89 -18.18
N ASN A 540 22.44 -12.07 -17.46
CA ASN A 540 23.20 -12.52 -16.29
C ASN A 540 22.23 -12.67 -15.10
N TYR A 541 22.44 -13.71 -14.31
CA TYR A 541 21.73 -13.97 -13.07
C TYR A 541 22.70 -14.33 -11.97
N ASP A 542 22.37 -13.95 -10.74
CA ASP A 542 22.92 -14.54 -9.53
C ASP A 542 21.91 -15.53 -8.95
N VAL A 543 22.41 -16.60 -8.35
CA VAL A 543 21.60 -17.56 -7.60
C VAL A 543 22.20 -17.83 -6.23
N TYR A 544 21.34 -17.99 -5.24
CA TYR A 544 21.63 -18.34 -3.86
C TYR A 544 20.79 -19.53 -3.42
N VAL A 545 21.27 -20.31 -2.44
CA VAL A 545 20.49 -21.37 -1.80
C VAL A 545 20.68 -21.33 -0.27
N LYS A 546 19.61 -21.50 0.49
CA LYS A 546 19.67 -21.76 1.94
C LYS A 546 18.90 -23.03 2.30
N ALA A 547 19.32 -23.69 3.37
CA ALA A 547 18.63 -24.82 3.96
C ALA A 547 17.42 -24.34 4.77
N ASP A 548 16.31 -25.07 4.68
CA ASP A 548 15.19 -24.96 5.59
C ASP A 548 15.14 -26.24 6.45
N CYS A 549 15.47 -26.09 7.73
CA CYS A 549 15.50 -27.19 8.69
C CYS A 549 14.16 -27.37 9.41
N GLY A 550 13.10 -26.65 9.01
CA GLY A 550 11.75 -26.70 9.58
C GLY A 550 11.54 -25.67 10.69
N SER A 551 12.33 -25.73 11.77
CA SER A 551 12.25 -24.77 12.88
C SER A 551 13.09 -23.51 12.66
N ASN A 552 14.08 -23.57 11.78
CA ASN A 552 14.96 -22.46 11.41
C ASN A 552 15.54 -22.65 10.01
N GLN A 553 16.11 -21.58 9.46
CA GLN A 553 16.73 -21.56 8.14
C GLN A 553 18.21 -21.19 8.28
N SER A 554 19.04 -21.69 7.37
CA SER A 554 20.44 -21.29 7.32
C SER A 554 20.61 -19.91 6.69
N ILE A 555 21.83 -19.37 6.74
CA ILE A 555 22.24 -18.29 5.83
C ILE A 555 22.23 -18.77 4.37
N PHE A 556 22.16 -17.83 3.42
CA PHE A 556 22.30 -18.11 1.99
C PHE A 556 23.75 -18.45 1.61
N THR A 557 23.90 -19.49 0.82
CA THR A 557 25.12 -19.84 0.09
C THR A 557 25.01 -19.31 -1.33
N GLY A 558 25.99 -18.51 -1.76
CA GLY A 558 26.01 -17.82 -3.04
C GLY A 558 26.69 -16.45 -2.93
N PRO A 559 26.63 -15.61 -3.99
CA PRO A 559 26.02 -15.91 -5.28
C PRO A 559 26.90 -16.84 -6.13
N VAL A 560 26.26 -17.60 -7.02
CA VAL A 560 26.91 -18.10 -8.23
C VAL A 560 26.30 -17.38 -9.43
N SER A 561 27.13 -16.63 -10.16
CA SER A 561 26.69 -15.90 -11.34
C SER A 561 26.71 -16.79 -12.59
N PHE A 562 25.70 -16.67 -13.44
CA PHE A 562 25.65 -17.35 -14.74
C PHE A 562 24.95 -16.51 -15.81
N LEU A 563 25.31 -16.74 -17.08
CA LEU A 563 24.75 -16.06 -18.24
C LEU A 563 23.89 -17.04 -19.03
N THR A 564 22.60 -16.74 -19.19
CA THR A 564 21.75 -17.51 -20.11
C THR A 564 22.22 -17.35 -21.54
N SER A 565 22.06 -18.39 -22.35
CA SER A 565 22.42 -18.32 -23.77
C SER A 565 21.63 -17.20 -24.46
N SER A 566 22.28 -16.41 -25.32
CA SER A 566 21.61 -15.35 -26.08
C SER A 566 20.60 -15.92 -27.08
N ILE A 567 19.47 -15.22 -27.28
CA ILE A 567 18.59 -15.50 -28.42
C ILE A 567 19.32 -15.09 -29.70
N ASN A 568 19.56 -16.03 -30.60
CA ASN A 568 19.79 -15.67 -31.99
C ASN A 568 18.41 -15.49 -32.63
N PRO A 569 17.97 -14.25 -32.93
CA PRO A 569 16.73 -14.05 -33.66
C PRO A 569 16.81 -14.84 -34.96
N GLY A 570 15.81 -15.68 -35.19
CA GLY A 570 15.76 -16.41 -36.45
C GLY A 570 15.55 -15.45 -37.61
N GLU A 571 15.92 -15.85 -38.82
CA GLU A 571 15.85 -14.98 -40.00
C GLU A 571 14.41 -14.52 -40.34
N TYR A 572 13.41 -15.30 -39.92
CA TYR A 572 12.01 -15.15 -40.34
C TYR A 572 11.13 -14.51 -39.26
N PHE A 573 10.14 -13.71 -39.66
CA PHE A 573 8.96 -13.48 -38.83
C PHE A 573 8.02 -14.69 -38.98
N VAL A 574 7.72 -15.39 -37.90
CA VAL A 574 6.98 -16.66 -37.91
C VAL A 574 5.68 -16.54 -37.13
N THR A 575 4.58 -16.97 -37.74
CA THR A 575 3.24 -16.94 -37.16
C THR A 575 2.51 -18.25 -37.46
N THR A 576 1.49 -18.60 -36.66
CA THR A 576 0.56 -19.67 -37.04
C THR A 576 -0.82 -19.12 -37.38
N TRP A 577 -1.46 -19.77 -38.35
CA TRP A 577 -2.77 -19.38 -38.86
C TRP A 577 -3.67 -20.59 -39.01
N GLN A 578 -4.97 -20.40 -38.81
CA GLN A 578 -5.97 -21.47 -38.90
C GLN A 578 -6.96 -21.22 -40.05
N THR A 579 -7.12 -22.24 -40.89
CA THR A 579 -8.25 -22.37 -41.83
C THR A 579 -9.21 -23.44 -41.35
N THR A 580 -10.51 -23.22 -41.52
CA THR A 580 -11.55 -24.13 -41.00
C THR A 580 -12.26 -24.95 -42.06
N MET A 581 -12.13 -24.55 -43.32
CA MET A 581 -12.70 -25.24 -44.48
C MET A 581 -11.67 -25.31 -45.61
N SER A 582 -11.85 -26.29 -46.49
CA SER A 582 -11.05 -26.41 -47.72
C SER A 582 -11.21 -25.18 -48.61
N ASN A 583 -10.11 -24.78 -49.25
CA ASN A 583 -9.99 -23.64 -50.16
C ASN A 583 -10.26 -22.29 -49.49
N GLU A 584 -10.01 -22.20 -48.18
CA GLU A 584 -9.95 -20.90 -47.50
C GLU A 584 -8.64 -20.18 -47.84
N MET A 585 -8.74 -18.85 -47.93
CA MET A 585 -7.61 -17.96 -48.20
C MET A 585 -7.07 -17.37 -46.90
N ILE A 586 -5.76 -17.17 -46.81
CA ILE A 586 -5.12 -16.29 -45.82
C ILE A 586 -4.48 -15.13 -46.58
N THR A 587 -4.68 -13.91 -46.09
CA THR A 587 -4.02 -12.70 -46.54
C THR A 587 -3.14 -12.13 -45.43
N ILE A 588 -1.87 -11.86 -45.73
CA ILE A 588 -0.95 -11.11 -44.87
C ILE A 588 -1.19 -9.61 -45.15
N PRO A 589 -1.76 -8.86 -44.18
CA PRO A 589 -2.16 -7.48 -44.44
C PRO A 589 -1.00 -6.51 -44.22
N THR A 590 -0.82 -5.61 -45.17
CA THR A 590 0.22 -4.60 -45.23
C THR A 590 -0.37 -3.22 -45.49
N THR A 591 0.46 -2.18 -45.42
CA THR A 591 0.10 -0.82 -45.88
C THR A 591 1.34 0.04 -45.96
N GLY A 592 1.32 1.04 -46.82
CA GLY A 592 2.45 1.93 -47.07
C GLY A 592 3.44 1.33 -48.06
N SER A 593 4.71 1.73 -47.95
CA SER A 593 5.81 1.30 -48.82
C SER A 593 6.91 0.59 -48.01
N GLY A 594 7.97 0.13 -48.69
CA GLY A 594 9.12 -0.53 -48.06
C GLY A 594 9.04 -2.06 -48.01
N TYR A 595 7.97 -2.65 -48.56
CA TYR A 595 7.84 -4.10 -48.68
C TYR A 595 8.63 -4.64 -49.86
N ASN A 596 9.37 -5.71 -49.63
CA ASN A 596 9.91 -6.60 -50.65
C ASN A 596 10.23 -7.92 -49.95
N TYR A 597 9.21 -8.78 -49.84
CA TYR A 597 9.27 -9.96 -49.00
C TYR A 597 8.77 -11.22 -49.73
N SER A 598 9.03 -12.35 -49.08
CA SER A 598 8.63 -13.69 -49.47
C SER A 598 7.92 -14.37 -48.30
N VAL A 599 7.03 -15.31 -48.64
CA VAL A 599 6.21 -16.04 -47.68
C VAL A 599 6.36 -17.54 -47.95
N ASP A 600 6.75 -18.29 -46.92
CA ASP A 600 6.54 -19.73 -46.84
C ASP A 600 5.21 -19.97 -46.11
N TRP A 601 4.25 -20.54 -46.83
CA TRP A 601 2.88 -20.71 -46.36
C TRP A 601 2.71 -21.94 -45.45
N GLY A 602 3.76 -22.74 -45.24
CA GLY A 602 3.73 -23.88 -44.32
C GLY A 602 2.93 -25.09 -44.82
N ASP A 603 2.44 -25.05 -46.06
CA ASP A 603 1.79 -26.17 -46.76
C ASP A 603 2.67 -26.76 -47.87
N GLY A 604 3.95 -26.37 -47.91
CA GLY A 604 4.92 -26.72 -48.94
C GLY A 604 5.01 -25.73 -50.11
N ASN A 605 4.16 -24.69 -50.15
CA ASN A 605 4.26 -23.61 -51.13
C ASN A 605 5.00 -22.39 -50.57
N THR A 606 5.83 -21.79 -51.41
CA THR A 606 6.56 -20.55 -51.13
C THR A 606 6.44 -19.61 -52.33
N ASP A 607 6.17 -18.33 -52.09
CA ASP A 607 6.19 -17.28 -53.11
C ASP A 607 6.84 -15.99 -52.58
N GLY A 608 7.03 -14.98 -53.43
CA GLY A 608 7.70 -13.75 -53.02
C GLY A 608 7.74 -12.66 -54.09
N GLY A 609 8.45 -11.58 -53.77
CA GLY A 609 8.44 -10.35 -54.55
C GLY A 609 7.20 -9.49 -54.26
N TRP A 610 6.66 -9.60 -53.05
CA TRP A 610 5.48 -8.86 -52.62
C TRP A 610 5.86 -7.45 -52.17
N PHE A 611 5.15 -6.45 -52.71
CA PHE A 611 5.28 -5.03 -52.35
C PHE A 611 4.07 -4.50 -51.56
N GLY A 612 3.11 -5.38 -51.26
CA GLY A 612 1.87 -5.11 -50.55
C GLY A 612 1.30 -6.43 -50.01
N ASP A 613 -0.02 -6.55 -49.93
CA ASP A 613 -0.66 -7.75 -49.39
C ASP A 613 -0.30 -9.01 -50.20
N ALA A 614 -0.02 -10.10 -49.49
CA ALA A 614 0.18 -11.43 -50.06
C ALA A 614 -1.00 -12.33 -49.65
N SER A 615 -1.52 -13.13 -50.58
CA SER A 615 -2.65 -14.03 -50.31
C SER A 615 -2.40 -15.43 -50.86
N HIS A 616 -2.81 -16.45 -50.11
CA HIS A 616 -2.68 -17.87 -50.49
C HIS A 616 -3.92 -18.68 -50.13
N ILE A 617 -4.26 -19.68 -50.95
CA ILE A 617 -5.43 -20.55 -50.78
C ILE A 617 -4.97 -21.93 -50.29
N TYR A 618 -5.48 -22.36 -49.14
CA TYR A 618 -5.17 -23.66 -48.55
C TYR A 618 -6.19 -24.71 -48.98
N THR A 619 -5.73 -25.76 -49.66
CA THR A 619 -6.61 -26.81 -50.20
C THR A 619 -7.28 -27.66 -49.11
N ALA A 620 -6.64 -27.80 -47.95
CA ALA A 620 -7.16 -28.48 -46.77
C ALA A 620 -7.35 -27.48 -45.61
N PRO A 621 -8.31 -27.72 -44.70
CA PRO A 621 -8.36 -27.00 -43.42
C PRO A 621 -7.21 -27.46 -42.50
N GLY A 622 -6.67 -26.55 -41.71
CA GLY A 622 -5.57 -26.87 -40.81
C GLY A 622 -5.00 -25.67 -40.06
N VAL A 623 -3.98 -25.94 -39.24
CA VAL A 623 -3.13 -24.90 -38.66
C VAL A 623 -1.80 -24.93 -39.40
N TYR A 624 -1.39 -23.78 -39.93
CA TYR A 624 -0.23 -23.63 -40.79
C TYR A 624 0.76 -22.66 -40.16
N THR A 625 2.05 -23.03 -40.21
CA THR A 625 3.16 -22.15 -39.78
C THR A 625 3.62 -21.33 -40.97
N VAL A 626 3.32 -20.03 -40.95
CA VAL A 626 3.67 -19.09 -42.00
C VAL A 626 4.96 -18.36 -41.61
N LYS A 627 5.96 -18.37 -42.51
CA LYS A 627 7.26 -17.71 -42.30
C LYS A 627 7.45 -16.61 -43.33
N ILE A 628 7.82 -15.42 -42.88
CA ILE A 628 8.00 -14.23 -43.70
C ILE A 628 9.47 -13.81 -43.64
N ASN A 629 10.08 -13.55 -44.79
CA ASN A 629 11.46 -13.07 -44.91
C ASN A 629 11.59 -12.00 -46.00
N GLY A 630 12.58 -11.12 -45.87
CA GLY A 630 12.78 -9.94 -46.70
C GLY A 630 12.37 -8.66 -45.99
N ALA A 631 12.26 -7.56 -46.75
CA ALA A 631 11.85 -6.28 -46.18
C ALA A 631 10.36 -6.29 -45.86
N PHE A 632 10.02 -6.33 -44.56
CA PHE A 632 8.65 -6.42 -44.06
C PHE A 632 8.41 -5.38 -42.94
N PRO A 633 8.37 -4.08 -43.24
CA PRO A 633 8.48 -3.01 -42.25
C PRO A 633 7.37 -2.95 -41.19
N ARG A 634 6.20 -3.55 -41.46
CA ARG A 634 5.07 -3.69 -40.52
C ARG A 634 4.04 -4.70 -41.02
N ILE A 635 3.25 -5.24 -40.10
CA ILE A 635 1.96 -5.90 -40.37
C ILE A 635 0.84 -4.93 -39.99
N TYR A 636 -0.34 -5.01 -40.61
CA TYR A 636 -1.42 -4.03 -40.35
C TYR A 636 -2.82 -4.64 -40.46
N PHE A 637 -3.30 -5.30 -39.41
CA PHE A 637 -4.66 -5.84 -39.41
C PHE A 637 -5.73 -4.75 -39.34
N ASN A 638 -5.53 -3.71 -38.52
CA ASN A 638 -6.47 -2.59 -38.37
C ASN A 638 -7.95 -3.01 -38.22
N ASN A 639 -8.21 -4.00 -37.35
CA ASN A 639 -9.53 -4.61 -37.13
C ASN A 639 -10.23 -5.11 -38.41
N SER A 640 -9.46 -5.55 -39.41
CA SER A 640 -9.96 -5.96 -40.73
C SER A 640 -9.35 -7.29 -41.18
N GLY A 641 -9.68 -7.72 -42.40
CA GLY A 641 -9.09 -8.91 -43.04
C GLY A 641 -9.21 -10.20 -42.22
N ASP A 642 -8.16 -11.01 -42.30
CA ASP A 642 -8.09 -12.35 -41.71
C ASP A 642 -7.67 -12.37 -40.22
N ARG A 643 -7.92 -11.28 -39.47
CA ARG A 643 -7.52 -11.12 -38.04
C ARG A 643 -8.00 -12.24 -37.10
N MET A 644 -9.08 -12.94 -37.45
CA MET A 644 -9.58 -14.06 -36.65
C MET A 644 -8.83 -15.38 -36.91
N LYS A 645 -8.09 -15.45 -38.03
CA LYS A 645 -7.37 -16.65 -38.49
C LYS A 645 -5.94 -16.72 -37.96
N ILE A 646 -5.27 -15.58 -37.72
CA ILE A 646 -3.97 -15.59 -37.03
C ILE A 646 -4.15 -16.10 -35.59
N LYS A 647 -3.30 -17.04 -35.18
CA LYS A 647 -3.41 -17.76 -33.92
C LYS A 647 -2.28 -17.38 -32.97
N SER A 648 -1.04 -17.37 -33.45
CA SER A 648 0.12 -17.08 -32.60
C SER A 648 1.23 -16.39 -33.38
N ILE A 649 2.05 -15.63 -32.64
CA ILE A 649 3.40 -15.25 -33.05
C ILE A 649 4.35 -16.30 -32.45
N GLU A 650 5.14 -16.93 -33.30
CA GLU A 650 6.14 -17.94 -32.89
C GLU A 650 7.56 -17.36 -32.88
N GLN A 651 7.80 -16.30 -33.67
CA GLN A 651 9.09 -15.64 -33.77
C GLN A 651 8.93 -14.25 -34.41
N TRP A 652 9.60 -13.22 -33.88
CA TRP A 652 9.60 -11.86 -34.40
C TRP A 652 10.55 -11.68 -35.60
N GLY A 653 11.69 -12.37 -35.56
CA GLY A 653 12.73 -12.35 -36.58
C GLY A 653 13.59 -11.08 -36.59
N VAL A 654 14.61 -11.08 -37.44
CA VAL A 654 15.60 -9.99 -37.58
C VAL A 654 15.09 -8.73 -38.30
N ASN A 655 13.84 -8.73 -38.77
CA ASN A 655 13.31 -7.63 -39.56
C ASN A 655 13.12 -6.37 -38.70
N PRO A 656 13.69 -5.21 -39.09
CA PRO A 656 13.51 -3.97 -38.36
C PRO A 656 12.08 -3.45 -38.53
N TRP A 657 11.34 -3.35 -37.43
CA TRP A 657 9.98 -2.84 -37.44
C TRP A 657 10.02 -1.32 -37.46
N THR A 658 9.36 -0.72 -38.46
CA THR A 658 9.30 0.75 -38.60
C THR A 658 8.02 1.33 -38.01
N SER A 659 7.01 0.50 -37.74
CA SER A 659 5.78 0.90 -37.07
C SER A 659 5.06 -0.32 -36.52
N MET A 660 4.44 -0.16 -35.34
CA MET A 660 3.52 -1.14 -34.75
C MET A 660 2.07 -0.63 -34.69
N ASN A 661 1.80 0.51 -35.34
CA ASN A 661 0.46 1.09 -35.40
C ASN A 661 -0.53 0.08 -36.02
N SER A 662 -1.55 -0.27 -35.24
CA SER A 662 -2.64 -1.17 -35.60
C SER A 662 -2.18 -2.55 -36.08
N ALA A 663 -0.98 -2.98 -35.68
CA ALA A 663 -0.34 -4.18 -36.19
C ALA A 663 -1.23 -5.41 -36.01
N PHE A 664 -1.68 -5.68 -34.78
CA PHE A 664 -2.55 -6.81 -34.41
C PHE A 664 -3.92 -6.38 -33.88
N LEU A 665 -4.36 -5.15 -34.23
CA LEU A 665 -5.65 -4.61 -33.82
C LEU A 665 -6.80 -5.55 -34.25
N GLY A 666 -7.58 -6.04 -33.28
CA GLY A 666 -8.73 -6.92 -33.50
C GLY A 666 -8.39 -8.40 -33.67
N CYS A 667 -7.14 -8.81 -33.49
CA CYS A 667 -6.74 -10.22 -33.58
C CYS A 667 -7.15 -10.99 -32.32
N GLU A 668 -8.45 -11.22 -32.13
CA GLU A 668 -9.01 -11.77 -30.88
C GLU A 668 -8.42 -13.12 -30.46
N ASN A 669 -7.94 -13.91 -31.43
CA ASN A 669 -7.40 -15.24 -31.20
C ASN A 669 -5.89 -15.29 -30.94
N LEU A 670 -5.21 -14.14 -31.04
CA LEU A 670 -3.75 -14.06 -31.00
C LEU A 670 -3.20 -14.37 -29.60
N VAL A 671 -2.20 -15.24 -29.55
CA VAL A 671 -1.27 -15.44 -28.43
C VAL A 671 0.17 -15.21 -28.91
N SER A 672 1.14 -15.17 -27.99
CA SER A 672 2.57 -15.18 -28.36
C SER A 672 3.27 -16.37 -27.71
N HIS A 673 4.11 -17.03 -28.47
CA HIS A 673 5.03 -18.09 -28.06
C HIS A 673 6.47 -17.74 -28.46
N ALA A 674 6.69 -16.49 -28.89
CA ALA A 674 7.97 -16.02 -29.35
C ALA A 674 9.04 -16.13 -28.26
N MET A 675 10.18 -16.68 -28.65
CA MET A 675 11.36 -16.74 -27.80
C MET A 675 12.36 -15.63 -28.13
N ASP A 676 12.15 -14.89 -29.21
CA ASP A 676 12.91 -13.70 -29.59
C ASP A 676 12.13 -12.41 -29.36
N MET A 677 12.77 -11.27 -29.62
CA MET A 677 12.19 -9.93 -29.44
C MET A 677 12.14 -9.19 -30.77
N PRO A 678 11.13 -8.34 -31.01
CA PRO A 678 11.12 -7.48 -32.18
C PRO A 678 12.22 -6.42 -32.08
N ASP A 679 12.89 -6.14 -33.20
CA ASP A 679 13.69 -4.92 -33.33
C ASP A 679 12.75 -3.72 -33.49
N LEU A 680 12.55 -3.01 -32.38
CA LEU A 680 11.70 -1.82 -32.26
C LEU A 680 12.49 -0.52 -32.38
N SER A 681 13.78 -0.56 -32.75
CA SER A 681 14.65 0.62 -32.76
C SER A 681 14.14 1.75 -33.65
N MET A 682 13.30 1.44 -34.65
CA MET A 682 12.69 2.42 -35.55
C MET A 682 11.20 2.72 -35.25
N VAL A 683 10.61 2.11 -34.21
CA VAL A 683 9.20 2.29 -33.85
C VAL A 683 9.02 3.49 -32.92
N THR A 684 8.23 4.46 -33.35
CA THR A 684 7.82 5.62 -32.52
C THR A 684 6.34 5.57 -32.13
N ASP A 685 5.52 4.77 -32.82
CA ASP A 685 4.07 4.69 -32.62
C ASP A 685 3.58 3.24 -32.53
N MET A 686 2.95 2.92 -31.40
CA MET A 686 2.34 1.63 -31.07
C MET A 686 0.81 1.72 -30.95
N TYR A 687 0.19 2.74 -31.55
CA TYR A 687 -1.26 2.93 -31.54
C TYR A 687 -2.02 1.62 -31.76
N GLY A 688 -2.82 1.20 -30.78
CA GLY A 688 -3.73 0.05 -30.91
C GLY A 688 -3.07 -1.27 -31.28
N MET A 689 -1.75 -1.45 -31.07
CA MET A 689 -1.00 -2.62 -31.54
C MET A 689 -1.69 -3.94 -31.20
N PHE A 690 -2.17 -4.09 -29.96
CA PHE A 690 -2.87 -5.28 -29.44
C PHE A 690 -4.30 -4.98 -28.99
N ALA A 691 -4.89 -3.87 -29.42
CA ALA A 691 -6.26 -3.57 -29.03
C ALA A 691 -7.22 -4.67 -29.53
N PHE A 692 -8.14 -5.09 -28.67
CA PHE A 692 -9.05 -6.21 -28.86
C PHE A 692 -8.38 -7.57 -29.17
N ALA A 693 -7.07 -7.73 -28.94
CA ALA A 693 -6.41 -9.03 -28.94
C ALA A 693 -6.74 -9.78 -27.64
N ARG A 694 -7.97 -10.28 -27.54
CA ARG A 694 -8.58 -10.80 -26.29
C ARG A 694 -7.86 -11.98 -25.65
N LYS A 695 -7.00 -12.69 -26.38
CA LYS A 695 -6.18 -13.80 -25.89
C LYS A 695 -4.71 -13.45 -25.71
N PHE A 696 -4.32 -12.22 -25.99
CA PHE A 696 -2.93 -11.80 -25.91
C PHE A 696 -2.57 -11.48 -24.45
N ASN A 697 -1.47 -12.06 -23.97
CA ASN A 697 -0.92 -11.82 -22.64
C ASN A 697 0.62 -11.80 -22.65
N GLY A 698 1.24 -11.29 -23.72
CA GLY A 698 2.69 -11.33 -23.89
C GLY A 698 3.26 -12.74 -24.12
N ASP A 699 4.59 -12.81 -24.16
CA ASP A 699 5.45 -13.99 -24.18
C ASP A 699 6.59 -13.80 -23.16
N ALA A 700 7.46 -14.80 -23.00
CA ALA A 700 8.54 -14.81 -21.99
C ALA A 700 9.44 -13.56 -22.02
N ASN A 701 9.60 -12.90 -23.18
CA ASN A 701 10.48 -11.75 -23.33
C ASN A 701 9.74 -10.42 -23.44
N PHE A 702 8.42 -10.40 -23.31
CA PHE A 702 7.60 -9.20 -23.54
C PHE A 702 7.98 -8.02 -22.64
N GLY A 703 8.36 -8.29 -21.39
CA GLY A 703 8.85 -7.28 -20.44
C GLY A 703 10.21 -6.67 -20.81
N ASN A 704 10.96 -7.29 -21.73
CA ASN A 704 12.32 -6.90 -22.11
C ASN A 704 12.38 -6.15 -23.45
N TRP A 705 11.23 -5.86 -24.05
CA TRP A 705 11.16 -5.11 -25.30
C TRP A 705 11.75 -3.70 -25.15
N ASN A 706 12.60 -3.31 -26.10
CA ASN A 706 13.13 -1.95 -26.15
C ASN A 706 12.10 -0.98 -26.73
N VAL A 707 11.34 -0.32 -25.85
CA VAL A 707 10.35 0.70 -26.21
C VAL A 707 10.86 2.14 -26.05
N GLY A 708 12.17 2.33 -25.86
CA GLY A 708 12.76 3.63 -25.51
C GLY A 708 12.56 4.72 -26.57
N ASN A 709 12.31 4.37 -27.84
CA ASN A 709 12.04 5.34 -28.91
C ASN A 709 10.54 5.62 -29.12
N VAL A 710 9.65 4.93 -28.40
CA VAL A 710 8.20 5.04 -28.56
C VAL A 710 7.71 6.34 -27.94
N THR A 711 6.97 7.12 -28.72
CA THR A 711 6.33 8.37 -28.29
C THR A 711 4.82 8.22 -28.08
N SER A 712 4.19 7.21 -28.68
CA SER A 712 2.75 6.96 -28.60
C SER A 712 2.44 5.50 -28.24
N MET A 713 1.71 5.30 -27.15
CA MET A 713 1.16 4.01 -26.71
C MET A 713 -0.38 4.02 -26.67
N TYR A 714 -1.00 4.93 -27.43
CA TYR A 714 -2.45 5.11 -27.48
C TYR A 714 -3.16 3.77 -27.70
N GLY A 715 -4.01 3.36 -26.76
CA GLY A 715 -4.88 2.19 -26.91
C GLY A 715 -4.15 0.87 -27.11
N MET A 716 -2.85 0.77 -26.81
CA MET A 716 -2.01 -0.40 -27.16
C MET A 716 -2.64 -1.73 -26.74
N PHE A 717 -3.23 -1.79 -25.54
CA PHE A 717 -3.90 -2.98 -24.98
C PHE A 717 -5.42 -2.75 -24.78
N GLY A 718 -6.01 -1.76 -25.45
CA GLY A 718 -7.43 -1.44 -25.31
C GLY A 718 -8.31 -2.63 -25.68
N GLY A 719 -9.02 -3.22 -24.73
CA GLY A 719 -9.89 -4.38 -24.89
C GLY A 719 -9.15 -5.72 -24.92
N ALA A 720 -7.85 -5.77 -24.63
CA ALA A 720 -7.09 -7.00 -24.42
C ALA A 720 -7.44 -7.58 -23.02
N SER A 721 -8.62 -8.19 -22.92
CA SER A 721 -9.28 -8.48 -21.64
C SER A 721 -8.49 -9.33 -20.64
N ILE A 722 -7.57 -10.17 -21.12
CA ILE A 722 -6.76 -11.05 -20.26
C ILE A 722 -5.34 -10.53 -20.02
N PHE A 723 -4.97 -9.40 -20.63
CA PHE A 723 -3.61 -8.88 -20.54
C PHE A 723 -3.28 -8.49 -19.09
N ASN A 724 -2.19 -9.06 -18.57
CA ASN A 724 -1.66 -8.87 -17.23
C ASN A 724 -0.16 -9.25 -17.16
N TYR A 725 0.59 -9.09 -18.27
CA TYR A 725 2.01 -9.46 -18.30
C TYR A 725 2.87 -8.38 -17.63
N PRO A 726 3.91 -8.73 -16.84
CA PRO A 726 4.81 -7.75 -16.21
C PRO A 726 5.51 -6.86 -17.24
N ILE A 727 5.30 -5.54 -17.13
CA ILE A 727 5.87 -4.52 -18.03
C ILE A 727 6.52 -3.36 -17.27
N GLY A 728 6.75 -3.50 -15.96
CA GLY A 728 7.40 -2.47 -15.13
C GLY A 728 8.78 -2.06 -15.65
N ASN A 729 9.51 -2.95 -16.33
CA ASN A 729 10.86 -2.68 -16.83
C ASN A 729 10.92 -1.87 -18.12
N TRP A 730 9.77 -1.49 -18.70
CA TRP A 730 9.74 -0.70 -19.93
C TRP A 730 10.20 0.74 -19.69
N ASN A 731 11.15 1.20 -20.52
CA ASN A 731 11.53 2.61 -20.55
C ASN A 731 10.50 3.44 -21.34
N VAL A 732 9.51 4.00 -20.64
CA VAL A 732 8.45 4.85 -21.20
C VAL A 732 8.78 6.35 -21.19
N GLY A 733 10.02 6.75 -20.89
CA GLY A 733 10.39 8.14 -20.67
C GLY A 733 10.16 9.07 -21.86
N ASN A 734 10.08 8.55 -23.09
CA ASN A 734 9.80 9.33 -24.30
C ASN A 734 8.32 9.36 -24.70
N VAL A 735 7.45 8.63 -23.99
CA VAL A 735 6.02 8.54 -24.31
C VAL A 735 5.33 9.85 -23.93
N THR A 736 4.55 10.40 -24.86
CA THR A 736 3.78 11.64 -24.66
C THR A 736 2.28 11.41 -24.60
N THR A 737 1.80 10.25 -25.08
CA THR A 737 0.37 9.89 -25.21
C THR A 737 0.12 8.44 -24.75
N MET A 738 -0.65 8.28 -23.66
CA MET A 738 -1.02 6.98 -23.06
C MET A 738 -2.54 6.76 -23.00
N GLU A 739 -3.31 7.52 -23.78
CA GLU A 739 -4.77 7.42 -23.78
C GLU A 739 -5.24 6.00 -24.05
N LYS A 740 -6.21 5.53 -23.27
CA LYS A 740 -6.85 4.22 -23.42
C LYS A 740 -5.90 3.01 -23.43
N MET A 741 -4.64 3.16 -23.03
CA MET A 741 -3.62 2.10 -23.16
C MET A 741 -4.11 0.77 -22.58
N PHE A 742 -4.80 0.78 -21.44
CA PHE A 742 -5.38 -0.39 -20.76
C PHE A 742 -6.91 -0.36 -20.68
N ASP A 743 -7.58 0.40 -21.55
CA ASP A 743 -9.05 0.52 -21.55
C ASP A 743 -9.70 -0.83 -21.83
N GLY A 744 -10.28 -1.49 -20.83
CA GLY A 744 -10.90 -2.81 -20.94
C GLY A 744 -9.93 -3.98 -20.78
N ALA A 745 -8.66 -3.74 -20.44
CA ALA A 745 -7.72 -4.77 -20.00
C ALA A 745 -8.11 -5.25 -18.59
N SER A 746 -9.17 -6.06 -18.50
CA SER A 746 -9.92 -6.32 -17.26
C SER A 746 -9.10 -7.02 -16.17
N LEU A 747 -8.08 -7.81 -16.54
CA LEU A 747 -7.20 -8.52 -15.61
C LEU A 747 -5.93 -7.74 -15.24
N PHE A 748 -5.63 -6.62 -15.91
CA PHE A 748 -4.38 -5.90 -15.73
C PHE A 748 -4.26 -5.33 -14.31
N ASN A 749 -3.19 -5.68 -13.61
CA ASN A 749 -2.84 -5.21 -12.26
C ASN A 749 -1.34 -5.36 -11.97
N GLN A 750 -0.49 -5.08 -12.95
CA GLN A 750 0.97 -5.19 -12.79
C GLN A 750 1.59 -3.92 -12.21
N PRO A 751 2.67 -4.01 -11.41
CA PRO A 751 3.36 -2.84 -10.88
C PRO A 751 3.99 -2.04 -12.02
N ILE A 752 3.70 -0.74 -12.01
CA ILE A 752 4.14 0.26 -13.02
C ILE A 752 4.44 1.62 -12.35
N ASP A 753 4.57 1.63 -11.02
CA ASP A 753 4.91 2.80 -10.20
C ASP A 753 6.31 3.35 -10.52
N ASN A 754 7.20 2.51 -11.03
CA ASN A 754 8.54 2.89 -11.45
C ASN A 754 8.62 3.59 -12.82
N TRP A 755 7.51 3.72 -13.55
CA TRP A 755 7.50 4.36 -14.88
C TRP A 755 7.74 5.87 -14.81
N ASN A 756 8.66 6.37 -15.65
CA ASN A 756 8.82 7.80 -15.86
C ASN A 756 7.75 8.33 -16.85
N VAL A 757 6.63 8.81 -16.30
CA VAL A 757 5.52 9.40 -17.07
C VAL A 757 5.61 10.93 -17.23
N GLY A 758 6.74 11.55 -16.88
CA GLY A 758 6.87 13.01 -16.84
C GLY A 758 6.65 13.73 -18.17
N ASN A 759 6.78 13.05 -19.31
CA ASN A 759 6.53 13.60 -20.63
C ASN A 759 5.10 13.39 -21.15
N VAL A 760 4.26 12.67 -20.42
CA VAL A 760 2.88 12.38 -20.82
C VAL A 760 2.00 13.62 -20.65
N THR A 761 1.23 13.94 -21.68
CA THR A 761 0.36 15.14 -21.71
C THR A 761 -1.13 14.81 -21.57
N SER A 762 -1.50 13.55 -21.79
CA SER A 762 -2.88 13.06 -21.78
C SER A 762 -2.93 11.60 -21.34
N MET A 763 -3.79 11.32 -20.35
CA MET A 763 -4.01 10.00 -19.76
C MET A 763 -5.48 9.59 -19.83
N ASN A 764 -6.24 10.15 -20.79
CA ASN A 764 -7.67 9.94 -20.84
C ASN A 764 -8.01 8.45 -21.00
N SER A 765 -8.96 7.99 -20.19
CA SER A 765 -9.45 6.61 -20.19
C SER A 765 -8.36 5.52 -20.08
N MET A 766 -7.15 5.83 -19.62
CA MET A 766 -6.01 4.91 -19.62
C MET A 766 -6.33 3.56 -18.96
N PHE A 767 -7.02 3.57 -17.81
CA PHE A 767 -7.44 2.38 -17.05
C PHE A 767 -8.96 2.21 -17.04
N ARG A 768 -9.68 2.80 -17.98
CA ARG A 768 -11.13 2.68 -18.04
C ARG A 768 -11.52 1.20 -18.16
N THR A 769 -12.42 0.70 -17.32
CA THR A 769 -12.83 -0.72 -17.28
C THR A 769 -11.69 -1.74 -17.03
N ALA A 770 -10.52 -1.31 -16.56
CA ALA A 770 -9.48 -2.20 -16.02
C ALA A 770 -9.92 -2.70 -14.62
N MET A 771 -10.84 -3.67 -14.59
CA MET A 771 -11.61 -4.02 -13.40
C MET A 771 -10.77 -4.44 -12.19
N ASN A 772 -9.60 -5.05 -12.41
CA ASN A 772 -8.71 -5.51 -11.35
C ASN A 772 -7.59 -4.53 -10.96
N PHE A 773 -7.43 -3.43 -11.67
CA PHE A 773 -6.32 -2.51 -11.45
C PHE A 773 -6.43 -1.80 -10.09
N ASN A 774 -5.38 -1.90 -9.27
CA ASN A 774 -5.29 -1.32 -7.93
C ASN A 774 -3.82 -1.12 -7.48
N GLN A 775 -2.99 -0.53 -8.33
CA GLN A 775 -1.59 -0.24 -8.00
C GLN A 775 -1.43 1.14 -7.36
N ASP A 776 -0.43 1.30 -6.49
CA ASP A 776 0.03 2.62 -6.03
C ASP A 776 0.70 3.35 -7.20
N LEU A 777 0.34 4.61 -7.42
CA LEU A 777 0.89 5.46 -8.48
C LEU A 777 1.40 6.80 -7.94
N ASN A 778 1.60 6.94 -6.62
CA ASN A 778 2.00 8.20 -5.98
C ASN A 778 3.34 8.76 -6.51
N SER A 779 4.23 7.89 -6.98
CA SER A 779 5.55 8.24 -7.55
C SER A 779 5.46 8.92 -8.92
N TRP A 780 4.32 8.84 -9.60
CA TRP A 780 4.17 9.37 -10.96
C TRP A 780 4.20 10.90 -10.98
N ASN A 781 5.09 11.45 -11.81
CA ASN A 781 5.05 12.87 -12.15
C ASN A 781 4.02 13.15 -13.25
N VAL A 782 2.83 13.59 -12.85
CA VAL A 782 1.72 13.93 -13.76
C VAL A 782 1.61 15.44 -14.05
N SER A 783 2.64 16.24 -13.73
CA SER A 783 2.55 17.71 -13.81
C SER A 783 2.32 18.25 -15.22
N ASN A 784 2.62 17.48 -16.27
CA ASN A 784 2.42 17.86 -17.66
C ASN A 784 1.07 17.39 -18.25
N VAL A 785 0.27 16.63 -17.48
CA VAL A 785 -1.01 16.09 -17.95
C VAL A 785 -2.08 17.17 -17.93
N THR A 786 -2.85 17.26 -19.02
CA THR A 786 -3.93 18.25 -19.18
C THR A 786 -5.34 17.62 -19.26
N ASP A 787 -5.44 16.34 -19.63
CA ASP A 787 -6.69 15.57 -19.73
C ASP A 787 -6.57 14.24 -18.98
N MET A 788 -7.39 14.07 -17.94
CA MET A 788 -7.53 12.84 -17.14
C MET A 788 -8.95 12.24 -17.25
N SER A 789 -9.72 12.65 -18.26
CA SER A 789 -11.10 12.24 -18.39
C SER A 789 -11.25 10.71 -18.49
N GLY A 790 -12.07 10.16 -17.60
CA GLY A 790 -12.37 8.74 -17.51
C GLY A 790 -11.19 7.84 -17.15
N MET A 791 -10.06 8.37 -16.67
CA MET A 791 -8.82 7.61 -16.45
C MET A 791 -9.04 6.30 -15.68
N PHE A 792 -9.85 6.33 -14.61
CA PHE A 792 -10.22 5.16 -13.78
C PHE A 792 -11.71 4.81 -13.86
N ALA A 793 -12.42 5.27 -14.89
CA ALA A 793 -13.85 5.01 -15.01
C ALA A 793 -14.14 3.50 -15.07
N TYR A 794 -14.99 2.99 -14.19
CA TYR A 794 -15.33 1.57 -14.02
C TYR A 794 -14.15 0.65 -13.67
N ALA A 795 -13.02 1.18 -13.20
CA ALA A 795 -11.96 0.40 -12.55
C ALA A 795 -12.43 0.02 -11.13
N ARG A 796 -13.27 -1.02 -11.04
CA ARG A 796 -14.08 -1.32 -9.84
C ARG A 796 -13.29 -1.60 -8.57
N LYS A 797 -12.05 -2.08 -8.67
CA LYS A 797 -11.14 -2.34 -7.54
C LYS A 797 -10.16 -1.21 -7.25
N PHE A 798 -10.15 -0.15 -8.06
CA PHE A 798 -9.15 0.90 -7.92
C PHE A 798 -9.36 1.70 -6.63
N ASN A 799 -8.35 1.64 -5.77
CA ASN A 799 -8.15 2.45 -4.57
C ASN A 799 -6.65 2.66 -4.30
N GLY A 800 -5.81 2.58 -5.34
CA GLY A 800 -4.37 2.80 -5.25
C GLY A 800 -4.05 4.27 -4.97
N ALA A 801 -2.94 4.53 -4.28
CA ALA A 801 -2.63 5.87 -3.81
C ALA A 801 -2.19 6.80 -4.95
N ILE A 802 -2.76 8.00 -4.95
CA ILE A 802 -2.57 9.07 -5.96
C ILE A 802 -2.58 10.47 -5.33
N GLY A 803 -2.48 10.54 -4.00
CA GLY A 803 -2.66 11.78 -3.23
C GLY A 803 -1.59 12.83 -3.53
N ASN A 804 -0.39 12.40 -3.93
CA ASN A 804 0.77 13.27 -4.15
C ASN A 804 0.85 13.87 -5.56
N TRP A 805 -0.13 13.59 -6.42
CA TRP A 805 -0.13 14.08 -7.80
C TRP A 805 -0.26 15.60 -7.89
N ASN A 806 0.62 16.23 -8.68
CA ASN A 806 0.45 17.61 -9.11
C ASN A 806 -0.50 17.68 -10.32
N VAL A 807 -1.77 17.92 -10.05
CA VAL A 807 -2.83 18.03 -11.08
C VAL A 807 -3.10 19.47 -11.55
N GLY A 808 -2.24 20.44 -11.18
CA GLY A 808 -2.49 21.87 -11.43
C GLY A 808 -2.64 22.25 -12.90
N ASN A 809 -2.14 21.46 -13.84
CA ASN A 809 -2.31 21.69 -15.29
C ASN A 809 -3.52 20.97 -15.91
N VAL A 810 -4.26 20.17 -15.14
CA VAL A 810 -5.41 19.40 -15.63
C VAL A 810 -6.61 20.33 -15.82
N THR A 811 -7.24 20.25 -17.00
CA THR A 811 -8.42 21.05 -17.36
C THR A 811 -9.71 20.23 -17.47
N ASN A 812 -9.59 18.91 -17.65
CA ASN A 812 -10.70 17.98 -17.84
C ASN A 812 -10.55 16.75 -16.93
N MET A 813 -11.47 16.57 -15.99
CA MET A 813 -11.55 15.42 -15.07
C MET A 813 -12.88 14.66 -15.20
N LYS A 814 -13.59 14.85 -16.32
CA LYS A 814 -14.87 14.20 -16.58
C LYS A 814 -14.77 12.69 -16.37
N GLY A 815 -15.59 12.16 -15.47
CA GLY A 815 -15.74 10.73 -15.24
C GLY A 815 -14.52 10.04 -14.65
N MET A 816 -13.51 10.77 -14.14
CA MET A 816 -12.22 10.19 -13.75
C MET A 816 -12.35 8.95 -12.85
N PHE A 817 -13.26 8.96 -11.86
CA PHE A 817 -13.57 7.84 -10.96
C PHE A 817 -14.99 7.30 -11.15
N GLY A 818 -15.64 7.61 -12.28
CA GLY A 818 -17.01 7.19 -12.55
C GLY A 818 -17.14 5.66 -12.59
N GLY A 819 -17.77 5.04 -11.59
CA GLY A 819 -17.96 3.61 -11.44
C GLY A 819 -16.83 2.88 -10.73
N ALA A 820 -15.83 3.60 -10.20
CA ALA A 820 -14.79 3.05 -9.33
C ALA A 820 -15.36 2.82 -7.91
N SER A 821 -16.10 1.72 -7.74
CA SER A 821 -16.98 1.47 -6.59
C SER A 821 -16.31 1.50 -5.21
N VAL A 822 -15.01 1.17 -5.14
CA VAL A 822 -14.23 1.10 -3.90
C VAL A 822 -13.23 2.24 -3.73
N PHE A 823 -13.26 3.24 -4.63
CA PHE A 823 -12.35 4.37 -4.53
C PHE A 823 -12.69 5.26 -3.33
N ASN A 824 -11.72 5.49 -2.44
CA ASN A 824 -11.84 6.33 -1.25
C ASN A 824 -10.50 6.96 -0.83
N GLN A 825 -9.57 7.18 -1.75
CA GLN A 825 -8.28 7.82 -1.46
C GLN A 825 -8.42 9.32 -1.20
N TYR A 826 -7.63 9.83 -0.26
CA TYR A 826 -7.62 11.26 0.04
C TYR A 826 -6.98 12.05 -1.10
N ILE A 827 -7.76 12.96 -1.67
CA ILE A 827 -7.38 13.84 -2.79
C ILE A 827 -7.72 15.31 -2.49
N GLY A 828 -8.00 15.64 -1.22
CA GLY A 828 -8.35 17.00 -0.79
C GLY A 828 -7.23 18.02 -1.01
N GLY A 829 -5.98 17.56 -1.10
CA GLY A 829 -4.79 18.40 -1.36
C GLY A 829 -4.52 18.74 -2.83
N TRP A 830 -5.32 18.24 -3.78
CA TRP A 830 -5.14 18.52 -5.20
C TRP A 830 -5.49 19.98 -5.57
N ASP A 831 -4.64 20.62 -6.36
CA ASP A 831 -4.95 21.90 -7.00
C ASP A 831 -5.80 21.69 -8.27
N VAL A 832 -7.12 21.75 -8.10
CA VAL A 832 -8.09 21.62 -9.20
C VAL A 832 -8.48 22.95 -9.85
N GLY A 833 -7.74 24.03 -9.57
CA GLY A 833 -8.11 25.40 -9.96
C GLY A 833 -8.25 25.62 -11.46
N ASN A 834 -7.60 24.82 -12.31
CA ASN A 834 -7.69 24.91 -13.77
C ASN A 834 -8.76 23.99 -14.40
N VAL A 835 -9.45 23.17 -13.60
CA VAL A 835 -10.46 22.22 -14.08
C VAL A 835 -11.74 22.96 -14.48
N THR A 836 -12.27 22.64 -15.66
CA THR A 836 -13.50 23.26 -16.20
C THR A 836 -14.68 22.29 -16.34
N ASP A 837 -14.41 20.98 -16.41
CA ASP A 837 -15.43 19.91 -16.54
C ASP A 837 -15.18 18.79 -15.51
N MET A 838 -16.15 18.59 -14.62
CA MET A 838 -16.18 17.53 -13.59
C MET A 838 -17.41 16.61 -13.75
N GLU A 839 -18.02 16.58 -14.94
CA GLU A 839 -19.15 15.69 -15.22
C GLU A 839 -18.83 14.24 -14.83
N GLN A 840 -19.70 13.60 -14.06
CA GLN A 840 -19.56 12.20 -13.61
C GLN A 840 -18.29 11.85 -12.83
N MET A 841 -17.51 12.82 -12.32
CA MET A 841 -16.20 12.57 -11.72
C MET A 841 -16.19 11.44 -10.67
N PHE A 842 -17.19 11.38 -9.78
CA PHE A 842 -17.37 10.34 -8.75
C PHE A 842 -18.66 9.54 -8.93
N HIS A 843 -19.26 9.57 -10.13
CA HIS A 843 -20.53 8.88 -10.37
C HIS A 843 -20.39 7.37 -10.12
N GLY A 844 -21.01 6.82 -9.07
CA GLY A 844 -20.93 5.39 -8.74
C GLY A 844 -19.69 4.99 -7.93
N ALA A 845 -18.92 5.95 -7.41
CA ALA A 845 -17.91 5.71 -6.39
C ALA A 845 -18.60 5.51 -5.02
N THR A 846 -19.20 4.32 -4.84
CA THR A 846 -20.22 4.09 -3.80
C THR A 846 -19.76 4.31 -2.35
N ILE A 847 -18.47 4.13 -2.07
CA ILE A 847 -17.91 4.30 -0.72
C ILE A 847 -17.19 5.62 -0.49
N PHE A 848 -17.03 6.44 -1.55
CA PHE A 848 -16.25 7.67 -1.49
C PHE A 848 -16.83 8.66 -0.48
N ASN A 849 -16.01 9.11 0.47
CA ASN A 849 -16.38 10.07 1.51
C ASN A 849 -15.18 10.90 2.02
N GLN A 850 -14.24 11.25 1.13
CA GLN A 850 -13.06 12.04 1.49
C GLN A 850 -13.35 13.55 1.41
N ASP A 851 -12.66 14.32 2.26
CA ASP A 851 -12.81 15.78 2.33
C ASP A 851 -12.32 16.45 1.03
N LEU A 852 -13.19 17.29 0.46
CA LEU A 852 -12.97 18.08 -0.75
C LEU A 852 -13.20 19.58 -0.52
N GLY A 853 -13.41 20.02 0.73
CA GLY A 853 -13.81 21.38 1.06
C GLY A 853 -12.78 22.44 0.65
N ALA A 854 -11.51 22.07 0.56
CA ALA A 854 -10.40 22.94 0.15
C ALA A 854 -10.28 23.14 -1.37
N TRP A 855 -11.03 22.40 -2.19
CA TRP A 855 -10.93 22.49 -3.64
C TRP A 855 -11.42 23.84 -4.19
N ASN A 856 -10.60 24.47 -5.03
CA ASN A 856 -11.01 25.64 -5.80
C ASN A 856 -11.74 25.23 -7.08
N VAL A 857 -13.07 25.17 -7.03
CA VAL A 857 -13.93 24.81 -8.17
C VAL A 857 -14.43 26.02 -8.99
N SER A 858 -13.84 27.22 -8.81
CA SER A 858 -14.38 28.45 -9.40
C SER A 858 -14.40 28.48 -10.93
N ASN A 859 -13.58 27.66 -11.60
CA ASN A 859 -13.51 27.57 -13.06
C ASN A 859 -14.40 26.46 -13.63
N VAL A 860 -15.04 25.65 -12.79
CA VAL A 860 -15.89 24.55 -13.23
C VAL A 860 -17.21 25.08 -13.80
N THR A 861 -17.58 24.58 -14.97
CA THR A 861 -18.83 24.97 -15.67
C THR A 861 -19.86 23.85 -15.73
N ASN A 862 -19.44 22.59 -15.57
CA ASN A 862 -20.27 21.39 -15.68
C ASN A 862 -20.01 20.42 -14.51
N MET A 863 -21.06 20.16 -13.72
CA MET A 863 -21.07 19.21 -12.58
C MET A 863 -22.16 18.14 -12.75
N ASN A 864 -22.61 17.89 -13.99
CA ASN A 864 -23.63 16.89 -14.29
C ASN A 864 -23.23 15.52 -13.71
N ASN A 865 -24.10 14.90 -12.89
CA ASN A 865 -23.88 13.61 -12.23
C ASN A 865 -22.57 13.50 -11.41
N MET A 866 -21.92 14.60 -11.00
CA MET A 866 -20.58 14.56 -10.39
C MET A 866 -20.49 13.61 -9.18
N LEU A 867 -21.48 13.62 -8.29
CA LEU A 867 -21.57 12.80 -7.06
C LEU A 867 -22.76 11.84 -7.09
N ALA A 868 -23.33 11.57 -8.27
CA ALA A 868 -24.45 10.67 -8.40
C ALA A 868 -24.06 9.26 -7.94
N THR A 869 -24.86 8.61 -7.10
CA THR A 869 -24.64 7.27 -6.52
C THR A 869 -23.36 7.15 -5.68
N ALA A 870 -22.74 8.26 -5.26
CA ALA A 870 -21.72 8.28 -4.22
C ALA A 870 -22.39 8.12 -2.84
N MET A 871 -22.85 6.90 -2.53
CA MET A 871 -23.81 6.64 -1.45
C MET A 871 -23.33 7.01 -0.04
N LYS A 872 -22.01 7.08 0.19
CA LYS A 872 -21.40 7.43 1.47
C LYS A 872 -21.01 8.89 1.61
N PHE A 873 -20.99 9.65 0.51
CA PHE A 873 -20.49 11.02 0.51
C PHE A 873 -21.38 11.96 1.34
N ASN A 874 -20.78 12.60 2.35
CA ASN A 874 -21.43 13.61 3.19
C ASN A 874 -20.43 14.66 3.71
N GLN A 875 -19.36 14.94 2.97
CA GLN A 875 -18.36 15.92 3.39
C GLN A 875 -18.81 17.36 3.08
N ASP A 876 -18.34 18.30 3.91
CA ASP A 876 -18.71 19.71 3.78
C ASP A 876 -18.11 20.33 2.51
N ILE A 877 -18.99 20.86 1.67
CA ILE A 877 -18.66 21.55 0.42
C ILE A 877 -19.35 22.92 0.36
N SER A 878 -19.76 23.47 1.50
CA SER A 878 -20.45 24.76 1.58
C SER A 878 -19.61 25.92 1.03
N ASN A 879 -18.28 25.79 1.10
CA ASN A 879 -17.33 26.83 0.71
C ASN A 879 -16.98 26.83 -0.80
N TRP A 880 -17.49 25.87 -1.57
CA TRP A 880 -17.25 25.82 -3.01
C TRP A 880 -17.83 27.04 -3.74
N ASN A 881 -17.00 27.70 -4.55
CA ASN A 881 -17.46 28.75 -5.46
C ASN A 881 -18.02 28.13 -6.74
N VAL A 882 -19.34 27.96 -6.81
CA VAL A 882 -20.04 27.37 -7.96
C VAL A 882 -20.63 28.41 -8.93
N SER A 883 -20.24 29.68 -8.82
CA SER A 883 -20.84 30.80 -9.59
C SER A 883 -20.72 30.64 -11.11
N ASN A 884 -19.73 29.91 -11.62
CA ASN A 884 -19.56 29.64 -13.05
C ASN A 884 -20.25 28.34 -13.54
N VAL A 885 -20.83 27.55 -12.63
CA VAL A 885 -21.49 26.30 -12.99
C VAL A 885 -22.82 26.58 -13.70
N THR A 886 -23.02 25.93 -14.84
CA THR A 886 -24.24 26.08 -15.66
C THR A 886 -25.13 24.83 -15.64
N ASN A 887 -24.57 23.67 -15.30
CA ASN A 887 -25.26 22.37 -15.31
C ASN A 887 -24.93 21.56 -14.04
N MET A 888 -25.95 21.29 -13.22
CA MET A 888 -25.89 20.44 -12.02
C MET A 888 -26.91 19.29 -12.08
N ARG A 889 -27.32 18.91 -13.29
CA ARG A 889 -28.27 17.83 -13.51
C ARG A 889 -27.81 16.57 -12.77
N SER A 890 -28.70 16.00 -11.95
CA SER A 890 -28.46 14.75 -11.22
C SER A 890 -27.20 14.74 -10.34
N MET A 891 -26.65 15.90 -9.94
CA MET A 891 -25.36 15.98 -9.24
C MET A 891 -25.27 15.06 -8.01
N PHE A 892 -26.34 14.93 -7.22
CA PHE A 892 -26.43 14.09 -6.02
C PHE A 892 -27.44 12.94 -6.16
N PHE A 893 -27.80 12.53 -7.38
CA PHE A 893 -28.79 11.48 -7.61
C PHE A 893 -28.41 10.19 -6.85
N HIS A 894 -29.23 9.70 -5.92
CA HIS A 894 -28.92 8.54 -5.04
C HIS A 894 -27.64 8.68 -4.16
N ALA A 895 -27.23 9.90 -3.81
CA ALA A 895 -26.22 10.14 -2.79
C ALA A 895 -26.86 10.07 -1.38
N ASN A 896 -27.29 8.88 -0.96
CA ASN A 896 -28.22 8.67 0.15
C ASN A 896 -27.80 9.27 1.51
N ARG A 897 -26.51 9.55 1.73
CA ARG A 897 -25.97 10.10 2.98
C ARG A 897 -25.76 11.60 2.96
N PHE A 898 -25.94 12.24 1.81
CA PHE A 898 -25.63 13.65 1.64
C PHE A 898 -26.68 14.53 2.34
N ASP A 899 -26.24 15.32 3.33
CA ASP A 899 -27.04 16.28 4.09
C ASP A 899 -26.17 17.46 4.57
N GLN A 900 -25.72 18.29 3.62
CA GLN A 900 -24.88 19.46 3.89
C GLN A 900 -25.58 20.77 3.54
N ASN A 901 -25.14 21.87 4.17
CA ASN A 901 -25.70 23.20 3.93
C ASN A 901 -25.14 23.83 2.65
N LEU A 902 -26.00 23.97 1.63
CA LEU A 902 -25.65 24.57 0.33
C LEU A 902 -26.24 25.97 0.12
N GLY A 903 -26.75 26.61 1.18
CA GLY A 903 -27.40 27.93 1.08
C GLY A 903 -26.49 29.07 0.63
N ALA A 904 -25.18 28.93 0.84
CA ALA A 904 -24.19 29.92 0.43
C ALA A 904 -23.78 29.82 -1.06
N TRP A 905 -24.18 28.77 -1.76
CA TRP A 905 -23.81 28.57 -3.17
C TRP A 905 -24.45 29.61 -4.08
N ASP A 906 -23.63 30.26 -4.92
CA ASP A 906 -24.11 31.12 -5.99
C ASP A 906 -24.52 30.28 -7.22
N VAL A 907 -25.83 30.02 -7.34
CA VAL A 907 -26.41 29.26 -8.46
C VAL A 907 -26.98 30.15 -9.57
N SER A 908 -26.61 31.43 -9.63
CA SER A 908 -27.16 32.39 -10.60
C SER A 908 -26.99 32.02 -12.07
N ASN A 909 -25.98 31.23 -12.41
CA ASN A 909 -25.70 30.78 -13.78
C ASN A 909 -26.25 29.38 -14.11
N VAL A 910 -26.81 28.67 -13.13
CA VAL A 910 -27.31 27.31 -13.33
C VAL A 910 -28.60 27.32 -14.16
N THR A 911 -28.65 26.46 -15.18
CA THR A 911 -29.79 26.33 -16.10
C THR A 911 -30.54 25.01 -15.99
N ASP A 912 -29.90 23.95 -15.47
CA ASP A 912 -30.51 22.63 -15.26
C ASP A 912 -30.06 22.00 -13.93
N MET A 913 -31.03 21.73 -13.04
CA MET A 913 -30.88 20.95 -11.80
C MET A 913 -31.87 19.77 -11.76
N THR A 914 -32.27 19.28 -12.94
CA THR A 914 -33.17 18.12 -13.06
C THR A 914 -32.58 16.93 -12.32
N ASN A 915 -33.39 16.30 -11.49
CA ASN A 915 -33.06 15.10 -10.70
C ASN A 915 -31.90 15.25 -9.70
N MET A 916 -31.49 16.48 -9.34
CA MET A 916 -30.31 16.74 -8.50
C MET A 916 -30.30 15.91 -7.21
N PHE A 917 -31.41 15.86 -6.47
CA PHE A 917 -31.55 15.15 -5.19
C PHE A 917 -32.57 14.01 -5.23
N VAL A 918 -32.81 13.35 -6.37
CA VAL A 918 -33.67 12.16 -6.38
C VAL A 918 -33.04 11.08 -5.49
N ASN A 919 -33.83 10.52 -4.57
CA ASN A 919 -33.40 9.59 -3.51
C ASN A 919 -32.32 10.16 -2.56
N VAL A 920 -32.33 11.48 -2.38
CA VAL A 920 -31.65 12.18 -1.29
C VAL A 920 -32.69 12.95 -0.48
N THR A 921 -32.49 13.03 0.83
CA THR A 921 -33.34 13.79 1.75
C THR A 921 -32.44 14.69 2.58
N LEU A 922 -32.39 15.97 2.21
CA LEU A 922 -31.76 16.98 3.05
C LEU A 922 -32.61 17.17 4.30
N SER A 923 -31.96 17.43 5.43
CA SER A 923 -32.62 17.91 6.64
C SER A 923 -33.38 19.20 6.35
N THR A 924 -34.48 19.43 7.08
CA THR A 924 -35.29 20.65 6.92
C THR A 924 -34.46 21.91 7.12
N SER A 925 -33.50 21.92 8.06
CA SER A 925 -32.58 23.04 8.26
C SER A 925 -31.71 23.33 7.03
N ASN A 926 -31.12 22.30 6.42
CA ASN A 926 -30.26 22.47 5.26
C ASN A 926 -31.07 22.85 4.02
N TYR A 927 -32.27 22.28 3.85
CA TYR A 927 -33.15 22.65 2.74
C TYR A 927 -33.73 24.06 2.90
N ASP A 928 -34.08 24.48 4.11
CA ASP A 928 -34.52 25.84 4.41
C ASP A 928 -33.40 26.87 4.13
N ALA A 929 -32.17 26.57 4.55
CA ALA A 929 -31.00 27.39 4.24
C ALA A 929 -30.76 27.51 2.73
N LEU A 930 -30.88 26.38 2.00
CA LEU A 930 -30.78 26.33 0.53
C LEU A 930 -31.82 27.24 -0.13
N LEU A 931 -33.09 27.07 0.21
CA LEU A 931 -34.18 27.84 -0.39
C LEU A 931 -34.03 29.35 -0.11
N ASN A 932 -33.72 29.71 1.14
CA ASN A 932 -33.57 31.11 1.53
C ASN A 932 -32.35 31.76 0.86
N GLY A 933 -31.20 31.10 0.90
CA GLY A 933 -29.97 31.60 0.28
C GLY A 933 -30.10 31.79 -1.22
N TRP A 934 -30.60 30.78 -1.94
CA TRP A 934 -30.71 30.86 -3.39
C TRP A 934 -31.73 31.89 -3.86
N SER A 935 -32.84 32.06 -3.13
CA SER A 935 -33.88 33.02 -3.50
C SER A 935 -33.43 34.49 -3.49
N ALA A 936 -32.31 34.80 -2.83
CA ALA A 936 -31.73 36.13 -2.77
C ALA A 936 -30.81 36.46 -3.96
N LEU A 937 -30.53 35.49 -4.83
CA LEU A 937 -29.60 35.63 -5.95
C LEU A 937 -30.29 36.15 -7.23
N PRO A 938 -29.53 36.74 -8.18
CA PRO A 938 -30.03 37.07 -9.51
C PRO A 938 -30.14 35.81 -10.39
N LEU A 939 -31.20 35.02 -10.21
CA LEU A 939 -31.34 33.69 -10.81
C LEU A 939 -31.85 33.69 -12.27
N LYS A 940 -31.59 32.60 -13.00
CA LYS A 940 -32.26 32.30 -14.29
C LYS A 940 -33.71 31.85 -14.06
N SER A 941 -34.61 32.22 -14.97
CA SER A 941 -35.99 31.75 -14.93
C SER A 941 -36.18 30.37 -15.58
N ASN A 942 -37.28 29.68 -15.22
CA ASN A 942 -37.69 28.38 -15.80
C ASN A 942 -36.73 27.22 -15.51
N VAL A 943 -35.94 27.29 -14.44
CA VAL A 943 -35.06 26.20 -14.02
C VAL A 943 -35.88 25.07 -13.40
N LYS A 944 -35.53 23.83 -13.72
CA LYS A 944 -36.09 22.64 -13.09
C LYS A 944 -35.18 22.20 -11.96
N PHE A 945 -35.74 22.03 -10.77
CA PHE A 945 -35.01 21.63 -9.58
C PHE A 945 -35.75 20.48 -8.88
N HIS A 946 -35.03 19.42 -8.55
CA HIS A 946 -35.59 18.28 -7.82
C HIS A 946 -34.86 18.14 -6.49
N ALA A 947 -35.52 18.51 -5.40
CA ALA A 947 -35.00 18.44 -4.03
C ALA A 947 -35.23 17.09 -3.35
N GLY A 948 -35.85 16.12 -4.03
CA GLY A 948 -36.02 14.77 -3.51
C GLY A 948 -37.22 14.68 -2.57
N LEU A 949 -37.03 14.01 -1.44
CA LEU A 949 -38.02 13.96 -0.35
C LEU A 949 -37.78 15.06 0.70
N SER A 950 -36.86 15.99 0.45
CA SER A 950 -36.52 17.09 1.37
C SER A 950 -37.75 17.97 1.64
N LYS A 951 -38.00 18.27 2.91
CA LYS A 951 -39.15 19.05 3.37
C LYS A 951 -38.71 20.41 3.88
N TYR A 952 -39.50 21.45 3.63
CA TYR A 952 -39.18 22.82 4.03
C TYR A 952 -40.16 23.34 5.09
N CYS A 953 -39.73 24.32 5.87
CA CYS A 953 -40.58 25.14 6.71
C CYS A 953 -40.18 26.62 6.64
N ALA A 954 -39.07 27.01 7.28
CA ALA A 954 -38.59 28.39 7.30
C ALA A 954 -38.10 28.87 5.93
N GLY A 955 -37.90 27.95 4.98
CA GLY A 955 -37.60 28.22 3.57
C GLY A 955 -38.81 28.56 2.70
N GLU A 956 -40.04 28.56 3.24
CA GLU A 956 -41.26 28.88 2.46
C GLU A 956 -41.16 30.21 1.69
N PRO A 957 -40.72 31.33 2.30
CA PRO A 957 -40.59 32.60 1.57
C PRO A 957 -39.64 32.48 0.38
N GLY A 958 -38.49 31.83 0.57
CA GLY A 958 -37.51 31.60 -0.49
C GLY A 958 -38.08 30.73 -1.61
N ARG A 959 -38.74 29.62 -1.26
CA ARG A 959 -39.40 28.74 -2.23
C ARG A 959 -40.45 29.47 -3.07
N ASN A 960 -41.27 30.31 -2.45
CA ASN A 960 -42.29 31.10 -3.13
C ASN A 960 -41.68 32.08 -4.15
N ILE A 961 -40.53 32.68 -3.84
CA ILE A 961 -39.77 33.52 -4.77
C ILE A 961 -39.26 32.68 -5.96
N LEU A 962 -38.67 31.52 -5.71
CA LEU A 962 -38.16 30.63 -6.74
C LEU A 962 -39.27 30.19 -7.72
N THR A 963 -40.40 29.70 -7.20
CA THR A 963 -41.51 29.23 -8.04
C THR A 963 -42.34 30.36 -8.65
N GLY A 964 -42.49 31.49 -7.94
CA GLY A 964 -43.33 32.61 -8.38
C GLY A 964 -42.58 33.59 -9.28
N THR A 965 -41.52 34.22 -8.76
CA THR A 965 -40.76 35.26 -9.47
C THR A 965 -39.91 34.67 -10.59
N PHE A 966 -39.22 33.57 -10.32
CA PHE A 966 -38.32 32.94 -11.30
C PHE A 966 -38.98 31.81 -12.10
N ASN A 967 -40.24 31.47 -11.83
CA ASN A 967 -40.96 30.40 -12.51
C ASN A 967 -40.22 29.04 -12.48
N TRP A 968 -39.54 28.73 -11.37
CA TRP A 968 -38.89 27.43 -11.20
C TRP A 968 -39.93 26.32 -11.04
N THR A 969 -39.61 25.14 -11.59
CA THR A 969 -40.37 23.91 -11.30
C THR A 969 -39.62 23.13 -10.23
N ILE A 970 -40.16 23.12 -9.01
CA ILE A 970 -39.56 22.43 -7.85
C ILE A 970 -40.37 21.16 -7.53
N ILE A 971 -39.66 20.03 -7.42
CA ILE A 971 -40.19 18.77 -6.88
C ILE A 971 -39.50 18.49 -5.56
N ASP A 972 -40.26 18.51 -4.46
CA ASP A 972 -39.78 18.33 -3.09
C ASP A 972 -40.80 17.58 -2.23
N GLY A 973 -40.45 17.31 -0.96
CA GLY A 973 -41.30 16.62 0.02
C GLY A 973 -42.46 17.47 0.55
N GLY A 974 -42.63 18.69 0.05
CA GLY A 974 -43.62 19.65 0.51
C GLY A 974 -43.23 20.38 1.80
N MET A 975 -44.17 21.21 2.27
CA MET A 975 -44.03 21.91 3.55
C MET A 975 -44.27 20.92 4.69
N ASP A 976 -43.37 20.91 5.66
CA ASP A 976 -43.55 20.20 6.93
C ASP A 976 -42.86 21.00 8.02
N CYS A 977 -43.66 21.82 8.71
CA CYS A 977 -43.17 22.64 9.82
C CYS A 977 -43.14 21.90 11.16
N GLY A 978 -43.59 20.63 11.20
CA GLY A 978 -43.95 19.98 12.44
C GLY A 978 -45.01 20.78 13.22
N VAL A 979 -45.68 20.14 14.16
CA VAL A 979 -46.28 20.88 15.27
C VAL A 979 -45.14 21.01 16.27
N PHE A 980 -44.57 22.22 16.39
CA PHE A 980 -43.52 22.59 17.34
C PHE A 980 -42.68 21.41 17.87
N SER A 981 -41.67 20.96 17.13
CA SER A 981 -40.50 20.39 17.79
C SER A 981 -39.71 21.59 18.31
N GLU A 982 -39.99 22.00 19.55
CA GLU A 982 -39.05 22.85 20.27
C GLU A 982 -37.66 22.25 20.10
N ARG A 983 -36.75 23.10 19.64
CA ARG A 983 -35.31 22.89 19.77
C ARG A 983 -35.05 22.35 21.17
N LEU A 984 -34.15 21.37 21.31
CA LEU A 984 -33.59 20.98 22.60
C LEU A 984 -32.93 22.20 23.25
N ASP A 985 -33.73 22.99 23.94
CA ASP A 985 -33.31 23.91 24.98
C ASP A 985 -33.53 23.12 26.26
N VAL A 986 -32.48 22.48 26.78
CA VAL A 986 -32.39 22.32 28.23
C VAL A 986 -32.31 23.76 28.72
N GLY A 987 -33.49 24.33 29.01
CA GLY A 987 -33.59 25.70 29.47
C GLY A 987 -32.59 25.94 30.60
N SER A 988 -32.29 27.21 30.84
CA SER A 988 -31.32 27.71 31.84
C SER A 988 -31.58 27.34 33.31
N HIS A 989 -32.33 26.28 33.59
CA HIS A 989 -32.64 25.71 34.89
C HIS A 989 -31.63 24.60 35.24
N GLY A 990 -31.33 24.45 36.54
CA GLY A 990 -30.35 23.46 37.03
C GLY A 990 -30.75 22.00 36.77
N ALA A 991 -29.89 21.05 37.17
CA ALA A 991 -30.18 19.62 37.04
C ALA A 991 -31.32 19.21 37.99
N LEU A 992 -32.32 18.48 37.46
CA LEU A 992 -33.39 17.91 38.26
C LEU A 992 -32.87 16.70 39.05
N VAL A 993 -32.72 16.84 40.38
CA VAL A 993 -32.15 15.79 41.25
C VAL A 993 -33.26 14.90 41.82
N GLY A 994 -33.00 13.58 41.89
CA GLY A 994 -33.87 12.63 42.58
C GLY A 994 -35.02 12.06 41.73
N THR A 995 -34.93 12.15 40.40
CA THR A 995 -35.86 11.45 39.49
C THR A 995 -35.16 10.22 38.91
N THR A 996 -35.84 9.08 38.82
CA THR A 996 -35.28 7.85 38.24
C THR A 996 -36.33 7.11 37.43
N LEU A 997 -35.97 6.61 36.24
CA LEU A 997 -36.86 5.83 35.38
C LEU A 997 -36.66 4.32 35.59
N TYR A 998 -37.76 3.58 35.73
CA TYR A 998 -37.70 2.13 35.90
C TYR A 998 -38.99 1.41 35.47
N PRO A 999 -38.96 0.12 35.09
CA PRO A 999 -37.77 -0.70 34.88
C PRO A 999 -37.00 -0.26 33.64
N ASN A 1000 -35.67 -0.43 33.65
CA ASN A 1000 -34.82 -0.29 32.48
C ASN A 1000 -33.91 -1.54 32.41
N PRO A 1001 -34.12 -2.47 31.45
CA PRO A 1001 -35.02 -2.37 30.30
C PRO A 1001 -36.52 -2.36 30.65
N MET A 1002 -37.30 -1.60 29.88
CA MET A 1002 -38.76 -1.55 29.95
C MET A 1002 -39.41 -2.48 28.91
N ARG A 1003 -40.52 -3.10 29.29
CA ARG A 1003 -41.59 -3.61 28.39
C ARG A 1003 -42.80 -2.76 28.71
N ASP A 1004 -43.72 -2.42 27.84
CA ASP A 1004 -45.07 -1.89 28.17
C ASP A 1004 -45.28 -0.68 29.13
N GLN A 1005 -44.58 -0.53 30.26
CA GLN A 1005 -44.72 0.54 31.25
C GLN A 1005 -43.36 1.11 31.66
N LEU A 1006 -43.35 2.43 31.87
CA LEU A 1006 -42.22 3.20 32.37
C LEU A 1006 -42.67 4.00 33.61
N ASN A 1007 -42.08 3.71 34.76
CA ASN A 1007 -42.35 4.40 36.02
C ASN A 1007 -41.33 5.51 36.24
N ILE A 1008 -41.81 6.64 36.74
CA ILE A 1008 -41.00 7.78 37.16
C ILE A 1008 -41.00 7.81 38.69
N LEU A 1009 -39.89 7.44 39.32
CA LEU A 1009 -39.69 7.65 40.76
C LEU A 1009 -39.23 9.10 40.99
N ASN A 1010 -40.04 9.89 41.69
CA ASN A 1010 -39.70 11.27 42.05
C ASN A 1010 -39.42 11.37 43.56
N SER A 1011 -38.17 11.12 43.96
CA SER A 1011 -37.75 11.10 45.37
C SER A 1011 -37.55 12.49 45.98
N SER A 1012 -37.52 13.54 45.16
CA SER A 1012 -37.36 14.94 45.60
C SER A 1012 -38.68 15.69 45.77
N ASN A 1013 -39.83 15.08 45.46
CA ASN A 1013 -41.16 15.70 45.45
C ASN A 1013 -41.25 17.00 44.62
N SER A 1014 -40.42 17.13 43.58
CA SER A 1014 -40.45 18.28 42.66
C SER A 1014 -41.70 18.21 41.77
N GLU A 1015 -42.26 19.33 41.30
CA GLU A 1015 -43.41 19.28 40.40
C GLU A 1015 -42.91 18.92 38.99
N LEU A 1016 -43.28 17.73 38.50
CA LEU A 1016 -42.93 17.31 37.14
C LEU A 1016 -43.95 17.89 36.14
N GLU A 1017 -43.45 18.55 35.11
CA GLU A 1017 -44.26 19.24 34.12
C GLU A 1017 -44.48 18.38 32.88
N SER A 1018 -43.41 17.77 32.35
CA SER A 1018 -43.48 16.98 31.13
C SER A 1018 -42.44 15.86 31.06
N LEU A 1019 -42.74 14.83 30.27
CA LEU A 1019 -41.81 13.79 29.85
C LEU A 1019 -41.85 13.67 28.33
N SER A 1020 -40.68 13.65 27.69
CA SER A 1020 -40.53 13.54 26.24
C SER A 1020 -39.57 12.39 25.89
N ILE A 1021 -39.97 11.53 24.96
CA ILE A 1021 -39.22 10.35 24.50
C ILE A 1021 -38.72 10.61 23.09
N TYR A 1022 -37.42 10.43 22.85
CA TYR A 1022 -36.74 10.61 21.57
C TYR A 1022 -36.07 9.30 21.13
N ASP A 1023 -35.99 9.06 19.83
CA ASP A 1023 -35.08 8.04 19.30
C ASP A 1023 -33.62 8.54 19.31
N LEU A 1024 -32.66 7.64 19.08
CA LEU A 1024 -31.23 7.99 19.05
C LEU A 1024 -30.82 8.95 17.93
N THR A 1025 -31.72 9.24 16.97
CA THR A 1025 -31.49 10.27 15.95
C THR A 1025 -31.93 11.66 16.41
N GLY A 1026 -32.45 11.78 17.64
CA GLY A 1026 -32.95 13.03 18.21
C GLY A 1026 -34.38 13.37 17.78
N ARG A 1027 -35.08 12.46 17.10
CA ARG A 1027 -36.48 12.67 16.70
C ARG A 1027 -37.40 12.39 17.89
N LEU A 1028 -38.26 13.36 18.22
CA LEU A 1028 -39.30 13.20 19.24
C LEU A 1028 -40.31 12.12 18.80
N ILE A 1029 -40.46 11.09 19.65
CA ILE A 1029 -41.38 9.97 19.44
C ILE A 1029 -42.71 10.23 20.11
N GLN A 1030 -42.68 10.68 21.38
CA GLN A 1030 -43.88 10.92 22.17
C GLN A 1030 -43.60 11.92 23.30
N SER A 1031 -44.60 12.71 23.69
CA SER A 1031 -44.54 13.58 24.87
C SER A 1031 -45.78 13.40 25.75
N TYR A 1032 -45.60 13.59 27.05
CA TYR A 1032 -46.60 13.45 28.10
C TYR A 1032 -46.58 14.68 28.98
N ASN A 1033 -47.76 15.23 29.27
CA ASN A 1033 -47.91 16.25 30.31
C ASN A 1033 -48.12 15.56 31.66
N LEU A 1034 -47.25 15.86 32.62
CA LEU A 1034 -47.26 15.26 33.95
C LEU A 1034 -48.08 16.08 34.97
N ASN A 1035 -48.62 17.24 34.56
CA ASN A 1035 -49.54 18.09 35.32
C ASN A 1035 -49.08 18.45 36.76
N GLY A 1036 -47.77 18.63 36.96
CA GLY A 1036 -47.20 18.92 38.27
C GLY A 1036 -47.15 17.70 39.20
N ALA A 1037 -47.01 16.50 38.65
CA ALA A 1037 -46.96 15.27 39.43
C ALA A 1037 -45.79 15.30 40.43
N THR A 1038 -46.09 15.10 41.71
CA THR A 1038 -45.12 15.06 42.82
C THR A 1038 -44.97 13.65 43.42
N ILE A 1039 -45.71 12.68 42.89
CA ILE A 1039 -45.68 11.27 43.30
C ILE A 1039 -45.31 10.38 42.11
N GLU A 1040 -45.03 9.11 42.39
CA GLU A 1040 -44.69 8.13 41.37
C GLU A 1040 -45.74 8.09 40.24
N THR A 1041 -45.28 8.23 39.01
CA THR A 1041 -46.12 8.32 37.81
C THR A 1041 -45.77 7.20 36.84
N VAL A 1042 -46.79 6.51 36.35
CA VAL A 1042 -46.64 5.38 35.40
C VAL A 1042 -47.07 5.83 34.01
N ILE A 1043 -46.21 5.59 33.03
CA ILE A 1043 -46.41 5.92 31.62
C ILE A 1043 -46.55 4.64 30.80
N ASP A 1044 -47.64 4.52 30.02
CA ASP A 1044 -47.82 3.43 29.06
C ASP A 1044 -46.97 3.68 27.81
N VAL A 1045 -46.06 2.74 27.55
CA VAL A 1045 -45.08 2.73 26.46
C VAL A 1045 -45.16 1.44 25.63
N SER A 1046 -46.25 0.69 25.75
CA SER A 1046 -46.50 -0.56 25.00
C SER A 1046 -46.52 -0.38 23.47
N HIS A 1047 -46.76 0.83 23.01
CA HIS A 1047 -46.77 1.19 21.59
C HIS A 1047 -45.36 1.47 21.02
N LEU A 1048 -44.33 1.58 21.86
CA LEU A 1048 -42.95 1.79 21.42
C LEU A 1048 -42.34 0.47 20.90
N SER A 1049 -41.62 0.56 19.78
CA SER A 1049 -40.84 -0.55 19.22
C SER A 1049 -39.61 -0.87 20.07
N SER A 1050 -39.10 -2.11 20.02
CA SER A 1050 -37.86 -2.49 20.69
C SER A 1050 -36.67 -1.68 20.17
N ALA A 1051 -36.11 -0.81 21.02
CA ALA A 1051 -35.00 0.11 20.71
C ALA A 1051 -34.50 0.81 21.98
N THR A 1052 -33.37 1.52 21.88
CA THR A 1052 -32.94 2.49 22.90
C THR A 1052 -33.55 3.86 22.61
N TYR A 1053 -34.08 4.50 23.64
CA TYR A 1053 -34.68 5.82 23.59
C TYR A 1053 -33.99 6.76 24.58
N MET A 1054 -33.92 8.04 24.25
CA MET A 1054 -33.55 9.11 25.19
C MET A 1054 -34.84 9.73 25.74
N VAL A 1055 -34.96 9.80 27.06
CA VAL A 1055 -36.11 10.41 27.73
C VAL A 1055 -35.68 11.63 28.50
N ILE A 1056 -36.38 12.73 28.28
CA ILE A 1056 -36.15 14.00 28.98
C ILE A 1056 -37.37 14.29 29.86
N ILE A 1057 -37.12 14.59 31.12
CA ILE A 1057 -38.13 14.98 32.10
C ILE A 1057 -37.87 16.41 32.50
N ASN A 1058 -38.90 17.25 32.42
CA ASN A 1058 -38.86 18.64 32.86
C ASN A 1058 -39.73 18.80 34.09
N GLY A 1059 -39.22 19.51 35.08
CA GLY A 1059 -39.96 19.91 36.28
C GLY A 1059 -39.67 21.35 36.67
N ASN A 1060 -40.41 21.85 37.66
CA ASN A 1060 -40.34 23.24 38.11
C ASN A 1060 -38.95 23.70 38.61
N ASN A 1061 -38.09 22.74 38.98
CA ASN A 1061 -36.74 23.00 39.52
C ASN A 1061 -35.60 22.57 38.58
N GLY A 1062 -35.88 22.12 37.35
CA GLY A 1062 -34.85 21.67 36.41
C GLY A 1062 -35.29 20.60 35.42
N SER A 1063 -34.32 20.12 34.63
CA SER A 1063 -34.52 19.00 33.70
C SER A 1063 -33.52 17.86 33.95
N THR A 1064 -33.88 16.63 33.60
CA THR A 1064 -32.96 15.48 33.54
C THR A 1064 -33.18 14.67 32.26
N ALA A 1065 -32.14 14.01 31.78
CA ALA A 1065 -32.17 13.14 30.61
C ALA A 1065 -31.60 11.76 30.95
N GLU A 1066 -32.32 10.70 30.59
CA GLU A 1066 -31.92 9.31 30.82
C GLU A 1066 -32.13 8.48 29.55
N PHE A 1067 -31.26 7.48 29.34
CA PHE A 1067 -31.45 6.48 28.28
C PHE A 1067 -32.19 5.28 28.82
N ILE A 1068 -33.23 4.85 28.10
CA ILE A 1068 -34.03 3.67 28.43
C ILE A 1068 -34.06 2.68 27.26
N ILE A 1069 -34.06 1.40 27.59
CA ILE A 1069 -34.07 0.30 26.62
C ILE A 1069 -35.47 -0.30 26.61
N LYS A 1070 -36.14 -0.32 25.45
CA LYS A 1070 -37.39 -1.07 25.23
C LYS A 1070 -37.06 -2.46 24.72
N GLU A 1071 -37.46 -3.49 25.47
CA GLU A 1071 -37.45 -4.89 25.01
C GLU A 1071 -38.52 -5.16 23.96
#